data_AF-A0A2N5X1W2-F1
#
_entry.id   AF-A0A2N5X1W2-F1
#
_cell.length_a   1.000
_cell.length_b   1.000
_cell.length_c   1.000
_cell.angle_alpha   90.00
_cell.angle_beta   90.00
_cell.angle_gamma   90.00
#
_symmetry.space_group_name_H-M   'P 1'
#
loop_
_entity.id
_entity.type
_entity.pdbx_description
1 polymer ?
#
loop_
_entity_poly.entity_id
_entity_poly.type
_entity_poly.pdbx_seq_one_letter_code
_entity_poly.pdbx_strand_id
1 'polypeptide(L)'
;MSYIRLEKDADGIVDLIFDQAGKAVNVMGEEYAEAMPRALDELEAMKDEIKGVYVRSGKPGQFFAGGDITQMLEMDLDPAPAEREEMYRSLLESKAPLARLERLGVPVAVGINGPALGGGYEIALACHYRIALDSPKVKIGLPEAMLGLMPGAGGVVRMVRMLGMQEALTLVSQGKQLVATRALDAGLVHALATDEEDMAKKARAWLLDNPDAQQPWEAPGYSIPGGGPEDEATQGLTYFGPVNVMNQTKGNMTAPQVIIAAVIDTARVDYDTAHKIEARYFQRLLLDQVSRNMMTTFFVQMNQLDAGASRPDGIDKTDVKKLGILGAGVMGAGIAFTAAKVGIEVILKDINQENAERGKAYAAAACEKNRRIDAQQAEQILARIHPTADVNDLAGCDLVIEAVFENRDVKATVTRETEVVLGDSAIFASNTSALPITDLARASVRPQNFIGMHFFSPAERMPLVEIITGEHTSDESLAWAFDLAQKLGKKPIVVRDAPGFFTTRVIGQTITQGQRMLAEGVNPALIENGAAFNGSPMGPLETLDTISLETAYHGAQQRQADAEAAGEKWEPSPESEVIRYMVEDAKRVGQAKGAGFYDYDEKGKKVRTWAGLKDKFAAGGYVDLPYQDVKDRLLFSQVLEAIRIMEEGVLTSVPDGNIGSIMGIGFPPHTGGVYQCVNAYGVQAFAERAAELEAKYGEEFKPPQLLLDMAAQGSTFG
;
A
#
# COMPACT_ATOMS: atom_id res chain seq x y z
N MET A 1 -26.51 15.18 21.67
CA MET A 1 -25.38 15.52 22.55
C MET A 1 -24.41 16.37 21.73
N SER A 2 -23.76 17.36 22.33
CA SER A 2 -22.72 18.15 21.64
C SER A 2 -21.52 17.27 21.31
N TYR A 3 -20.90 17.45 20.13
CA TYR A 3 -19.66 16.75 19.75
C TYR A 3 -18.52 17.06 20.73
N ILE A 4 -18.35 18.33 21.09
CA ILE A 4 -17.37 18.73 22.11
C ILE A 4 -18.09 19.03 23.42
N ARG A 5 -17.60 18.43 24.51
CA ARG A 5 -18.03 18.72 25.88
C ARG A 5 -16.93 19.44 26.64
N LEU A 6 -17.32 20.42 27.44
CA LEU A 6 -16.44 21.13 28.38
C LEU A 6 -16.83 20.76 29.80
N GLU A 7 -15.89 20.22 30.58
CA GLU A 7 -16.13 19.80 31.98
C GLU A 7 -15.05 20.42 32.88
N LYS A 8 -15.42 21.37 33.75
CA LYS A 8 -14.50 22.04 34.69
C LYS A 8 -14.38 21.24 35.99
N ASP A 9 -13.16 20.96 36.42
CA ASP A 9 -12.89 20.29 37.69
C ASP A 9 -12.72 21.26 38.87
N ALA A 10 -12.52 20.71 40.07
CA ALA A 10 -12.36 21.48 41.31
C ALA A 10 -11.04 22.27 41.38
N ASP A 11 -10.02 21.89 40.60
CA ASP A 11 -8.72 22.55 40.56
C ASP A 11 -8.68 23.72 39.57
N GLY A 12 -9.73 23.86 38.76
CA GLY A 12 -9.90 24.90 37.75
C GLY A 12 -9.41 24.49 36.37
N ILE A 13 -9.23 23.20 36.10
CA ILE A 13 -8.87 22.67 34.79
C ILE A 13 -10.15 22.31 34.03
N VAL A 14 -10.22 22.65 32.74
CA VAL A 14 -11.34 22.28 31.88
C VAL A 14 -10.94 21.13 30.97
N ASP A 15 -11.69 20.04 31.03
CA ASP A 15 -11.60 18.96 30.04
C ASP A 15 -12.31 19.39 28.76
N LEU A 16 -11.59 19.40 27.63
CA LEU A 16 -12.18 19.51 26.30
C LEU A 16 -12.25 18.09 25.72
N ILE A 17 -13.47 17.57 25.58
CA ILE A 17 -13.71 16.15 25.29
C ILE A 17 -14.32 16.01 23.89
N PHE A 18 -13.60 15.37 22.97
CA PHE A 18 -14.13 14.98 21.67
C PHE A 18 -14.96 13.69 21.78
N ASP A 19 -16.25 13.75 21.46
CA ASP A 19 -17.13 12.58 21.52
C ASP A 19 -18.23 12.64 20.46
N GLN A 20 -17.88 12.33 19.20
CA GLN A 20 -18.81 12.43 18.08
C GLN A 20 -19.97 11.45 18.20
N ALA A 21 -21.20 11.95 18.28
CA ALA A 21 -22.37 11.10 18.51
C ALA A 21 -22.59 10.11 17.34
N GLY A 22 -22.88 8.85 17.66
CA GLY A 22 -23.19 7.82 16.65
C GLY A 22 -22.00 7.33 15.80
N LYS A 23 -20.79 7.81 16.06
CA LYS A 23 -19.56 7.38 15.36
C LYS A 23 -18.63 6.63 16.31
N ALA A 24 -17.92 5.63 15.76
CA ALA A 24 -16.90 4.87 16.48
C ALA A 24 -15.60 5.68 16.69
N VAL A 25 -15.36 6.66 15.82
CA VAL A 25 -14.16 7.51 15.82
C VAL A 25 -14.56 8.98 15.68
N ASN A 26 -13.73 9.89 16.20
CA ASN A 26 -13.87 11.33 15.99
C ASN A 26 -13.20 11.73 14.66
N VAL A 27 -13.86 12.56 13.84
CA VAL A 27 -13.30 13.11 12.58
C VAL A 27 -13.44 14.63 12.47
N MET A 28 -12.57 15.24 11.67
CA MET A 28 -12.58 16.68 11.35
C MET A 28 -13.48 16.90 10.12
N GLY A 29 -14.79 16.84 10.34
CA GLY A 29 -15.84 17.13 9.35
C GLY A 29 -16.74 18.30 9.78
N GLU A 30 -17.93 18.43 9.19
CA GLU A 30 -18.87 19.54 9.45
C GLU A 30 -19.20 19.74 10.94
N GLU A 31 -19.55 18.66 11.64
CA GLU A 31 -19.88 18.74 13.08
C GLU A 31 -18.70 19.29 13.92
N TYR A 32 -17.46 18.95 13.53
CA TYR A 32 -16.26 19.50 14.19
C TYR A 32 -16.09 20.98 13.87
N ALA A 33 -16.30 21.36 12.60
CA ALA A 33 -16.16 22.73 12.13
C ALA A 33 -17.12 23.69 12.85
N GLU A 34 -18.29 23.20 13.29
CA GLU A 34 -19.20 23.96 14.16
C GLU A 34 -18.83 23.89 15.65
N ALA A 35 -18.49 22.70 16.14
CA ALA A 35 -18.30 22.47 17.58
C ALA A 35 -17.02 23.10 18.12
N MET A 36 -15.92 23.06 17.37
CA MET A 36 -14.61 23.52 17.85
C MET A 36 -14.56 25.05 18.06
N PRO A 37 -15.01 25.90 17.11
CA PRO A 37 -15.10 27.34 17.36
C PRO A 37 -15.97 27.68 18.57
N ARG A 38 -17.13 27.03 18.72
CA ARG A 38 -18.03 27.26 19.86
C ARG A 38 -17.38 26.91 21.20
N ALA A 39 -16.71 25.76 21.27
CA ALA A 39 -15.98 25.36 22.47
C ALA A 39 -14.87 26.37 22.83
N LEU A 40 -14.19 26.93 21.82
CA LEU A 40 -13.17 27.96 22.03
C LEU A 40 -13.76 29.30 22.46
N ASP A 41 -14.92 29.70 21.93
CA ASP A 41 -15.62 30.91 22.40
C ASP A 41 -15.95 30.80 23.90
N GLU A 42 -16.42 29.63 24.34
CA GLU A 42 -16.69 29.36 25.75
C GLU A 42 -15.41 29.37 26.60
N LEU A 43 -14.33 28.74 26.13
CA LEU A 43 -13.04 28.72 26.82
C LEU A 43 -12.42 30.12 26.95
N GLU A 44 -12.46 30.92 25.89
CA GLU A 44 -11.97 32.30 25.88
C GLU A 44 -12.77 33.18 26.84
N ALA A 45 -14.09 32.96 26.94
CA ALA A 45 -14.95 33.68 27.87
C ALA A 45 -14.64 33.35 29.35
N MET A 46 -14.18 32.13 29.65
CA MET A 46 -13.85 31.69 31.01
C MET A 46 -12.35 31.66 31.31
N LYS A 47 -11.49 32.16 30.43
CA LYS A 47 -10.02 31.98 30.51
C LYS A 47 -9.41 32.51 31.82
N ASP A 48 -9.93 33.61 32.35
CA ASP A 48 -9.45 34.23 33.59
C ASP A 48 -9.90 33.45 34.85
N GLU A 49 -10.78 32.45 34.68
CA GLU A 49 -11.32 31.61 35.75
C GLU A 49 -10.78 30.17 35.74
N ILE A 50 -9.93 29.82 34.76
CA ILE A 50 -9.40 28.47 34.57
C ILE A 50 -7.87 28.50 34.64
N LYS A 51 -7.26 27.38 35.02
CA LYS A 51 -5.81 27.23 35.13
C LYS A 51 -5.19 26.47 33.96
N GLY A 52 -6.01 25.87 33.11
CA GLY A 52 -5.55 25.13 31.95
C GLY A 52 -6.65 24.27 31.33
N VAL A 53 -6.35 23.70 30.17
CA VAL A 53 -7.26 22.85 29.40
C VAL A 53 -6.64 21.47 29.19
N TYR A 54 -7.41 20.42 29.47
CA TYR A 54 -7.04 19.04 29.17
C TYR A 54 -7.87 18.51 27.99
N VAL A 55 -7.24 18.42 26.82
CA VAL A 55 -7.85 17.88 25.61
C VAL A 55 -7.80 16.35 25.65
N ARG A 56 -8.94 15.68 25.49
CA ARG A 56 -9.03 14.22 25.46
C ARG A 56 -10.14 13.70 24.56
N SER A 57 -10.10 12.41 24.27
CA SER A 57 -11.17 11.72 23.57
C SER A 57 -12.15 11.06 24.56
N GLY A 58 -13.44 11.07 24.21
CA GLY A 58 -14.45 10.23 24.84
C GLY A 58 -14.59 8.84 24.18
N LYS A 59 -13.88 8.58 23.08
CA LYS A 59 -13.91 7.29 22.37
C LYS A 59 -12.90 6.30 22.98
N PRO A 60 -13.31 5.05 23.26
CA PRO A 60 -12.42 4.07 23.87
C PRO A 60 -11.32 3.64 22.90
N GLY A 61 -10.06 3.80 23.30
CA GLY A 61 -8.90 3.35 22.50
C GLY A 61 -8.72 4.08 21.17
N GLN A 62 -9.37 5.23 20.98
CA GLN A 62 -9.24 6.06 19.80
C GLN A 62 -9.20 7.54 20.17
N PHE A 63 -8.18 8.26 19.70
CA PHE A 63 -8.12 9.70 19.92
C PHE A 63 -8.91 10.45 18.85
N PHE A 64 -8.42 10.47 17.61
CA PHE A 64 -9.00 11.24 16.51
C PHE A 64 -8.48 10.76 15.14
N ALA A 65 -9.37 10.60 14.15
CA ALA A 65 -9.14 9.90 12.88
C ALA A 65 -8.97 10.81 11.65
N GLY A 66 -8.38 12.00 11.82
CA GLY A 66 -8.07 12.91 10.70
C GLY A 66 -9.29 13.59 10.07
N GLY A 67 -9.12 14.07 8.84
CA GLY A 67 -10.15 14.75 8.04
C GLY A 67 -11.15 13.80 7.37
N ASP A 68 -12.31 14.33 6.99
CA ASP A 68 -13.31 13.57 6.25
C ASP A 68 -12.93 13.45 4.75
N ILE A 69 -12.32 12.33 4.40
CA ILE A 69 -11.88 12.05 3.03
C ILE A 69 -13.07 11.93 2.06
N THR A 70 -14.24 11.49 2.52
CA THR A 70 -15.42 11.35 1.66
C THR A 70 -15.89 12.72 1.17
N GLN A 71 -15.90 13.73 2.02
CA GLN A 71 -16.18 15.12 1.60
C GLN A 71 -15.13 15.65 0.62
N MET A 72 -13.85 15.34 0.83
CA MET A 72 -12.79 15.75 -0.10
C MET A 72 -12.97 15.13 -1.49
N LEU A 73 -13.53 13.90 -1.58
CA LEU A 73 -13.80 13.18 -2.83
C LEU A 73 -14.89 13.82 -3.69
N GLU A 74 -15.81 14.56 -3.08
CA GLU A 74 -16.93 15.23 -3.76
C GLU A 74 -16.55 16.58 -4.38
N MET A 75 -15.36 17.10 -4.08
CA MET A 75 -14.92 18.40 -4.58
C MET A 75 -14.72 18.38 -6.11
N ASP A 76 -15.11 19.47 -6.78
CA ASP A 76 -14.71 19.71 -8.17
C ASP A 76 -13.19 19.94 -8.22
N LEU A 77 -12.51 19.29 -9.18
CA LEU A 77 -11.08 19.43 -9.38
C LEU A 77 -10.73 20.65 -10.25
N ASP A 78 -11.68 21.20 -11.02
CA ASP A 78 -11.50 22.44 -11.78
C ASP A 78 -12.57 23.50 -11.44
N PRO A 79 -12.66 23.91 -10.16
CA PRO A 79 -13.65 24.89 -9.73
C PRO A 79 -13.37 26.26 -10.35
N ALA A 80 -14.42 27.05 -10.50
CA ALA A 80 -14.31 28.41 -11.01
C ALA A 80 -13.40 29.27 -10.11
N PRO A 81 -12.76 30.34 -10.64
CA PRO A 81 -11.81 31.14 -9.85
C PRO A 81 -12.37 31.70 -8.53
N ALA A 82 -13.66 32.04 -8.49
CA ALA A 82 -14.32 32.54 -7.28
C ALA A 82 -14.46 31.45 -6.21
N GLU A 83 -14.90 30.25 -6.59
CA GLU A 83 -15.04 29.08 -5.72
C GLU A 83 -13.67 28.62 -5.21
N ARG A 84 -12.63 28.67 -6.06
CA ARG A 84 -11.26 28.38 -5.66
C ARG A 84 -10.76 29.32 -4.59
N GLU A 85 -11.04 30.61 -4.69
CA GLU A 85 -10.64 31.58 -3.67
C GLU A 85 -11.48 31.43 -2.39
N GLU A 86 -12.77 31.10 -2.50
CA GLU A 86 -13.62 30.75 -1.35
C GLU A 86 -13.07 29.53 -0.60
N MET A 87 -12.76 28.44 -1.32
CA MET A 87 -12.14 27.26 -0.73
C MET A 87 -10.84 27.60 0.01
N TYR A 88 -10.01 28.50 -0.53
CA TYR A 88 -8.80 28.93 0.17
C TYR A 88 -9.13 29.63 1.50
N ARG A 89 -10.14 30.50 1.53
CA ARG A 89 -10.59 31.15 2.76
C ARG A 89 -11.14 30.14 3.75
N SER A 90 -11.97 29.19 3.31
CA SER A 90 -12.49 28.13 4.16
C SER A 90 -11.38 27.26 4.77
N LEU A 91 -10.28 27.02 4.03
CA LEU A 91 -9.10 26.34 4.57
C LEU A 91 -8.36 27.16 5.63
N LEU A 92 -8.35 28.49 5.54
CA LEU A 92 -7.82 29.34 6.62
C LEU A 92 -8.74 29.36 7.83
N GLU A 93 -10.06 29.41 7.60
CA GLU A 93 -11.07 29.38 8.66
C GLU A 93 -11.04 28.05 9.42
N SER A 94 -10.85 26.91 8.74
CA SER A 94 -10.73 25.60 9.39
C SER A 94 -9.46 25.46 10.25
N LYS A 95 -8.39 26.19 9.93
CA LYS A 95 -7.15 26.27 10.72
C LYS A 95 -7.26 27.15 11.95
N ALA A 96 -8.05 28.22 11.87
CA ALA A 96 -8.10 29.27 12.88
C ALA A 96 -8.39 28.75 14.31
N PRO A 97 -9.28 27.76 14.53
CA PRO A 97 -9.50 27.17 15.85
C PRO A 97 -8.24 26.60 16.51
N LEU A 98 -7.34 25.99 15.74
CA LEU A 98 -6.12 25.42 16.32
C LEU A 98 -5.12 26.50 16.73
N ALA A 99 -5.03 27.60 15.97
CA ALA A 99 -4.23 28.76 16.38
C ALA A 99 -4.81 29.47 17.61
N ARG A 100 -6.14 29.50 17.76
CA ARG A 100 -6.83 30.01 18.97
C ARG A 100 -6.56 29.14 20.19
N LEU A 101 -6.67 27.81 20.05
CA LEU A 101 -6.35 26.85 21.12
C LEU A 101 -4.90 27.01 21.60
N GLU A 102 -3.98 27.15 20.65
CA GLU A 102 -2.55 27.36 20.89
C GLU A 102 -2.25 28.67 21.62
N ARG A 103 -3.02 29.74 21.34
CA ARG A 103 -2.83 31.09 21.91
C ARG A 103 -3.90 31.46 22.94
N LEU A 104 -4.52 30.46 23.58
CA LEU A 104 -5.67 30.66 24.48
C LEU A 104 -5.32 31.53 25.70
N GLY A 105 -4.05 31.58 26.08
CA GLY A 105 -3.54 32.32 27.24
C GLY A 105 -3.52 31.53 28.54
N VAL A 106 -3.79 30.23 28.48
CA VAL A 106 -3.64 29.24 29.57
C VAL A 106 -2.98 27.98 29.02
N PRO A 107 -2.29 27.17 29.84
CA PRO A 107 -1.65 25.96 29.37
C PRO A 107 -2.68 24.93 28.85
N VAL A 108 -2.28 24.17 27.85
CA VAL A 108 -3.13 23.16 27.18
C VAL A 108 -2.35 21.86 27.05
N ALA A 109 -2.86 20.81 27.68
CA ALA A 109 -2.30 19.47 27.61
C ALA A 109 -3.27 18.54 26.87
N VAL A 110 -2.75 17.54 26.16
CA VAL A 110 -3.55 16.55 25.42
C VAL A 110 -3.17 15.13 25.83
N GLY A 111 -4.19 14.30 26.04
CA GLY A 111 -4.07 12.87 26.31
C GLY A 111 -4.44 12.04 25.09
N ILE A 112 -3.48 11.25 24.59
CA ILE A 112 -3.62 10.39 23.41
C ILE A 112 -3.85 8.95 23.86
N ASN A 113 -5.11 8.53 23.94
CA ASN A 113 -5.52 7.19 24.37
C ASN A 113 -5.55 6.13 23.25
N GLY A 114 -5.31 6.53 22.00
CA GLY A 114 -5.40 5.67 20.82
C GLY A 114 -4.73 6.30 19.62
N PRO A 115 -4.98 5.79 18.40
CA PRO A 115 -4.50 6.44 17.18
C PRO A 115 -4.85 7.93 17.11
N ALA A 116 -3.82 8.75 16.90
CA ALA A 116 -3.88 10.19 16.63
C ALA A 116 -3.17 10.43 15.30
N LEU A 117 -3.95 10.45 14.22
CA LEU A 117 -3.43 10.47 12.85
C LEU A 117 -3.96 11.68 12.08
N GLY A 118 -3.09 12.26 11.26
CA GLY A 118 -3.39 13.40 10.41
C GLY A 118 -3.93 14.59 11.19
N GLY A 119 -5.08 15.14 10.79
CA GLY A 119 -5.79 16.21 11.53
C GLY A 119 -5.96 15.95 13.03
N GLY A 120 -6.07 14.68 13.45
CA GLY A 120 -6.08 14.32 14.87
C GLY A 120 -4.77 14.66 15.58
N TYR A 121 -3.64 14.38 14.94
CA TYR A 121 -2.34 14.77 15.47
C TYR A 121 -2.07 16.27 15.30
N GLU A 122 -2.63 16.93 14.27
CA GLU A 122 -2.55 18.39 14.13
C GLU A 122 -3.23 19.12 15.30
N ILE A 123 -4.32 18.59 15.84
CA ILE A 123 -4.92 19.07 17.11
C ILE A 123 -3.92 18.91 18.27
N ALA A 124 -3.27 17.75 18.38
CA ALA A 124 -2.31 17.49 19.44
C ALA A 124 -1.05 18.37 19.33
N LEU A 125 -0.62 18.71 18.11
CA LEU A 125 0.49 19.63 17.83
C LEU A 125 0.16 21.06 18.27
N ALA A 126 -1.11 21.48 18.20
CA ALA A 126 -1.56 22.78 18.70
C ALA A 126 -1.60 22.90 20.23
N CYS A 127 -1.47 21.78 20.95
CA CYS A 127 -1.38 21.76 22.41
C CYS A 127 0.06 21.97 22.88
N HIS A 128 0.25 22.48 24.10
CA HIS A 128 1.55 22.73 24.70
C HIS A 128 2.22 21.46 25.21
N TYR A 129 1.43 20.49 25.68
CA TYR A 129 1.94 19.24 26.25
C TYR A 129 1.19 18.00 25.78
N ARG A 130 1.91 17.00 25.24
CA ARG A 130 1.34 15.75 24.72
C ARG A 130 1.76 14.56 25.57
N ILE A 131 0.78 13.79 26.03
CA ILE A 131 0.98 12.53 26.76
C ILE A 131 0.27 11.42 25.98
N ALA A 132 0.93 10.28 25.78
CA ALA A 132 0.35 9.14 25.09
C ALA A 132 0.35 7.89 25.96
N LEU A 133 -0.64 7.01 25.77
CA LEU A 133 -0.60 5.68 26.37
C LEU A 133 0.54 4.86 25.76
N ASP A 134 1.30 4.16 26.62
CA ASP A 134 2.33 3.21 26.19
C ASP A 134 1.68 1.90 25.72
N SER A 135 1.16 1.93 24.50
CA SER A 135 0.47 0.81 23.89
C SER A 135 0.84 0.67 22.41
N PRO A 136 1.03 -0.55 21.90
CA PRO A 136 1.27 -0.78 20.47
C PRO A 136 0.08 -0.39 19.60
N LYS A 137 -1.11 -0.20 20.20
CA LYS A 137 -2.33 0.28 19.53
C LYS A 137 -2.29 1.80 19.29
N VAL A 138 -1.52 2.56 20.07
CA VAL A 138 -1.33 3.99 19.81
C VAL A 138 -0.44 4.16 18.57
N LYS A 139 -0.96 4.90 17.59
CA LYS A 139 -0.26 5.31 16.37
C LYS A 139 -0.30 6.83 16.26
N ILE A 140 0.86 7.45 16.13
CA ILE A 140 1.02 8.90 16.09
C ILE A 140 1.74 9.27 14.80
N GLY A 141 1.19 10.22 14.05
CA GLY A 141 1.83 10.73 12.85
C GLY A 141 0.88 11.42 11.88
N LEU A 142 1.44 11.79 10.73
CA LEU A 142 0.78 12.58 9.69
C LEU A 142 0.81 11.77 8.36
N PRO A 143 -0.12 10.82 8.16
CA PRO A 143 -0.09 9.87 7.05
C PRO A 143 -0.65 10.41 5.73
N GLU A 144 -0.99 11.69 5.62
CA GLU A 144 -1.67 12.31 4.46
C GLU A 144 -0.96 12.05 3.13
N ALA A 145 0.38 11.99 3.13
CA ALA A 145 1.17 11.68 1.94
C ALA A 145 0.81 10.33 1.30
N MET A 146 0.34 9.36 2.10
CA MET A 146 -0.10 8.04 1.63
C MET A 146 -1.42 8.09 0.86
N LEU A 147 -2.17 9.18 1.00
CA LEU A 147 -3.42 9.46 0.29
C LEU A 147 -3.24 10.49 -0.83
N GLY A 148 -2.00 10.87 -1.15
CA GLY A 148 -1.72 11.93 -2.11
C GLY A 148 -1.98 13.33 -1.56
N LEU A 149 -2.09 13.49 -0.24
CA LEU A 149 -2.32 14.77 0.42
C LEU A 149 -1.08 15.23 1.20
N MET A 150 -1.23 16.32 1.96
CA MET A 150 -0.30 16.77 2.99
C MET A 150 -1.10 17.20 4.23
N PRO A 151 -0.47 17.33 5.40
CA PRO A 151 -1.12 17.93 6.57
C PRO A 151 -1.60 19.34 6.25
N GLY A 152 -2.89 19.58 6.49
CA GLY A 152 -3.60 20.75 6.01
C GLY A 152 -4.14 21.65 7.13
N ALA A 153 -3.97 21.30 8.40
CA ALA A 153 -4.43 22.04 9.57
C ALA A 153 -3.26 22.57 10.45
N GLY A 154 -2.11 22.86 9.83
CA GLY A 154 -0.93 23.40 10.50
C GLY A 154 0.15 22.38 10.84
N GLY A 155 -0.02 21.11 10.45
CA GLY A 155 0.89 20.03 10.75
C GLY A 155 2.27 20.23 10.15
N VAL A 156 2.38 20.73 8.91
CA VAL A 156 3.70 21.02 8.32
C VAL A 156 4.36 22.17 9.05
N VAL A 157 3.62 23.25 9.30
CA VAL A 157 4.16 24.42 10.01
C VAL A 157 4.68 24.01 11.39
N ARG A 158 3.85 23.35 12.21
CA ARG A 158 4.23 22.97 13.58
C ARG A 158 5.36 21.95 13.61
N MET A 159 5.37 20.96 12.72
CA MET A 159 6.45 19.98 12.65
C MET A 159 7.79 20.62 12.25
N VAL A 160 7.78 21.55 11.29
CA VAL A 160 8.98 22.31 10.92
C VAL A 160 9.47 23.16 12.10
N ARG A 161 8.57 23.80 12.83
CA ARG A 161 8.96 24.59 14.01
C ARG A 161 9.48 23.72 15.17
N MET A 162 8.91 22.53 15.36
CA MET A 162 9.28 21.63 16.46
C MET A 162 10.58 20.87 16.20
N LEU A 163 10.77 20.36 14.98
CA LEU A 163 11.81 19.36 14.68
C LEU A 163 12.84 19.85 13.65
N GLY A 164 12.58 20.97 12.99
CA GLY A 164 13.34 21.39 11.82
C GLY A 164 12.91 20.72 10.52
N MET A 165 13.35 21.27 9.39
CA MET A 165 12.90 20.86 8.06
C MET A 165 13.19 19.39 7.73
N GLN A 166 14.39 18.88 8.07
CA GLN A 166 14.82 17.55 7.65
C GLN A 166 14.02 16.43 8.33
N GLU A 167 13.82 16.53 9.64
CA GLU A 167 13.04 15.53 10.38
C GLU A 167 11.55 15.66 10.06
N ALA A 168 11.01 16.89 9.98
CA ALA A 168 9.64 17.13 9.54
C ALA A 168 9.37 16.52 8.16
N LEU A 169 10.24 16.77 7.18
CA LEU A 169 10.10 16.18 5.84
C LEU A 169 10.13 14.65 5.91
N THR A 170 11.03 14.06 6.70
CA THR A 170 11.16 12.59 6.83
C THR A 170 9.88 11.94 7.38
N LEU A 171 9.22 12.58 8.34
CA LEU A 171 8.00 12.08 8.95
C LEU A 171 6.78 12.32 8.05
N VAL A 172 6.65 13.52 7.48
CA VAL A 172 5.49 13.92 6.68
C VAL A 172 5.50 13.30 5.28
N SER A 173 6.62 13.35 4.54
CA SER A 173 6.66 12.84 3.15
C SER A 173 6.45 11.32 3.04
N GLN A 174 6.81 10.58 4.09
CA GLN A 174 6.65 9.12 4.14
C GLN A 174 5.39 8.68 4.90
N GLY A 175 4.61 9.64 5.44
CA GLY A 175 3.43 9.34 6.22
C GLY A 175 3.68 8.41 7.42
N LYS A 176 4.85 8.53 8.07
CA LYS A 176 5.26 7.57 9.10
C LYS A 176 4.32 7.60 10.30
N GLN A 177 3.88 6.41 10.72
CA GLN A 177 3.14 6.21 11.95
C GLN A 177 4.05 5.58 13.00
N LEU A 178 4.25 6.28 14.11
CA LEU A 178 5.09 5.83 15.21
C LEU A 178 4.23 5.27 16.35
N VAL A 179 4.71 4.21 16.99
CA VAL A 179 4.20 3.79 18.31
C VAL A 179 4.63 4.80 19.37
N ALA A 180 3.92 4.84 20.50
CA ALA A 180 4.11 5.85 21.54
C ALA A 180 5.57 6.02 22.01
N THR A 181 6.29 4.91 22.25
CA THR A 181 7.72 4.95 22.64
C THR A 181 8.61 5.62 21.60
N ARG A 182 8.41 5.30 20.31
CA ARG A 182 9.17 5.93 19.21
C ARG A 182 8.74 7.38 18.97
N ALA A 183 7.48 7.71 19.25
CA ALA A 183 7.01 9.08 19.21
C ALA A 183 7.65 9.92 20.33
N LEU A 184 7.88 9.36 21.51
CA LEU A 184 8.63 10.01 22.59
C LEU A 184 10.08 10.26 22.17
N ASP A 185 10.77 9.24 21.65
CA ASP A 185 12.16 9.36 21.18
C ASP A 185 12.32 10.43 20.09
N ALA A 186 11.30 10.58 19.23
CA ALA A 186 11.27 11.56 18.14
C ALA A 186 10.79 12.95 18.56
N GLY A 187 10.44 13.18 19.84
CA GLY A 187 9.93 14.46 20.33
C GLY A 187 8.49 14.78 19.89
N LEU A 188 7.74 13.79 19.39
CA LEU A 188 6.35 13.93 18.99
C LEU A 188 5.38 13.92 20.16
N VAL A 189 5.78 13.32 21.29
CA VAL A 189 5.10 13.40 22.59
C VAL A 189 6.13 13.70 23.67
N HIS A 190 5.68 14.21 24.82
CA HIS A 190 6.58 14.55 25.93
C HIS A 190 6.61 13.50 27.03
N ALA A 191 5.55 12.71 27.18
CA ALA A 191 5.47 11.69 28.20
C ALA A 191 4.61 10.50 27.77
N LEU A 192 4.84 9.37 28.45
CA LEU A 192 4.03 8.17 28.35
C LEU A 192 3.23 7.93 29.63
N ALA A 193 2.09 7.27 29.50
CA ALA A 193 1.23 6.86 30.60
C ALA A 193 0.86 5.37 30.49
N THR A 194 0.61 4.73 31.64
CA THR A 194 0.26 3.29 31.69
C THR A 194 -1.20 3.04 31.32
N ASP A 195 -2.06 3.98 31.65
CA ASP A 195 -3.52 3.95 31.46
C ASP A 195 -4.07 5.38 31.41
N GLU A 196 -5.37 5.52 31.12
CA GLU A 196 -6.00 6.85 30.98
C GLU A 196 -6.05 7.64 32.30
N GLU A 197 -6.06 6.96 33.46
CA GLU A 197 -6.06 7.62 34.77
C GLU A 197 -4.69 8.26 35.05
N ASP A 198 -3.61 7.51 34.86
CA ASP A 198 -2.24 8.01 34.93
C ASP A 198 -2.00 9.13 33.92
N MET A 199 -2.55 9.01 32.71
CA MET A 199 -2.47 10.03 31.67
C MET A 199 -3.14 11.35 32.12
N ALA A 200 -4.37 11.28 32.63
CA ALA A 200 -5.09 12.45 33.13
C ALA A 200 -4.36 13.07 34.33
N LYS A 201 -3.87 12.26 35.27
CA LYS A 201 -3.10 12.72 36.42
C LYS A 201 -1.84 13.49 36.01
N LYS A 202 -1.06 12.94 35.07
CA LYS A 202 0.15 13.59 34.54
C LYS A 202 -0.17 14.88 33.79
N ALA A 203 -1.25 14.90 33.00
CA ALA A 203 -1.68 16.10 32.27
C ALA A 203 -2.07 17.22 33.24
N ARG A 204 -2.91 16.91 34.23
CA ARG A 204 -3.35 17.89 35.24
C ARG A 204 -2.20 18.43 36.08
N ALA A 205 -1.29 17.57 36.52
CA ALA A 205 -0.09 18.00 37.24
C ALA A 205 0.75 18.97 36.39
N TRP A 206 1.00 18.62 35.12
CA TRP A 206 1.76 19.49 34.21
C TRP A 206 1.08 20.84 33.99
N LEU A 207 -0.25 20.87 33.82
CA LEU A 207 -1.01 22.11 33.65
C LEU A 207 -0.85 23.06 34.86
N LEU A 208 -0.93 22.53 36.08
CA LEU A 208 -0.78 23.33 37.30
C LEU A 208 0.66 23.84 37.50
N ASP A 209 1.65 23.04 37.10
CA ASP A 209 3.06 23.38 37.26
C ASP A 209 3.57 24.36 36.19
N ASN A 210 2.83 24.57 35.09
CA ASN A 210 3.25 25.37 33.93
C ASN A 210 2.19 26.42 33.53
N PRO A 211 1.80 27.35 34.43
CA PRO A 211 0.72 28.31 34.16
C PRO A 211 1.02 29.29 33.01
N ASP A 212 2.30 29.54 32.72
CA ASP A 212 2.76 30.46 31.68
C ASP A 212 3.26 29.73 30.42
N ALA A 213 2.79 28.49 30.19
CA ALA A 213 3.23 27.72 29.02
C ALA A 213 2.86 28.42 27.71
N GLN A 214 3.82 28.46 26.79
CA GLN A 214 3.69 28.97 25.44
C GLN A 214 4.44 28.05 24.48
N GLN A 215 4.14 28.12 23.18
CA GLN A 215 4.88 27.33 22.21
C GLN A 215 6.32 27.84 22.05
N PRO A 216 7.31 26.97 21.76
CA PRO A 216 8.70 27.39 21.60
C PRO A 216 8.91 28.48 20.54
N TRP A 217 8.11 28.47 19.46
CA TRP A 217 8.21 29.46 18.38
C TRP A 217 7.60 30.83 18.69
N GLU A 218 6.94 30.99 19.84
CA GLU A 218 6.47 32.28 20.34
C GLU A 218 7.51 32.96 21.25
N ALA A 219 8.50 32.21 21.71
CA ALA A 219 9.55 32.74 22.57
C ALA A 219 10.49 33.70 21.81
N PRO A 220 10.88 34.84 22.43
CA PRO A 220 11.87 35.73 21.84
C PRO A 220 13.19 35.02 21.55
N GLY A 221 13.74 35.21 20.36
CA GLY A 221 15.01 34.59 19.94
C GLY A 221 14.88 33.14 19.49
N TYR A 222 13.67 32.61 19.33
CA TYR A 222 13.44 31.31 18.70
C TYR A 222 14.09 31.24 17.31
N SER A 223 14.68 30.08 17.02
CA SER A 223 15.17 29.70 15.69
C SER A 223 14.74 28.27 15.39
N ILE A 224 14.52 27.98 14.10
CA ILE A 224 14.15 26.64 13.65
C ILE A 224 15.30 25.67 13.97
N PRO A 225 15.03 24.53 14.64
CA PRO A 225 16.07 23.51 14.85
C PRO A 225 16.75 23.11 13.54
N GLY A 226 18.08 23.15 13.51
CA GLY A 226 18.87 22.86 12.31
C GLY A 226 19.02 24.01 11.30
N GLY A 227 18.37 25.16 11.53
CA GLY A 227 18.51 26.36 10.69
C GLY A 227 17.39 26.53 9.66
N GLY A 228 17.34 27.73 9.06
CA GLY A 228 16.45 28.08 7.98
C GLY A 228 17.00 27.69 6.59
N PRO A 229 16.21 27.91 5.51
CA PRO A 229 16.56 27.47 4.15
C PRO A 229 17.81 28.09 3.53
N GLU A 230 18.23 29.26 4.02
CA GLU A 230 19.40 29.98 3.51
C GLU A 230 20.68 29.65 4.30
N ASP A 231 20.57 28.89 5.39
CA ASP A 231 21.71 28.49 6.22
C ASP A 231 22.53 27.38 5.55
N GLU A 232 23.84 27.44 5.68
CA GLU A 232 24.78 26.48 5.08
C GLU A 232 24.46 25.02 5.47
N ALA A 233 24.02 24.81 6.72
CA ALA A 233 23.67 23.49 7.25
C ALA A 233 22.49 22.81 6.52
N THR A 234 21.61 23.59 5.86
CA THR A 234 20.40 23.06 5.20
C THR A 234 20.47 23.07 3.68
N GLN A 235 21.55 23.62 3.09
CA GLN A 235 21.72 23.72 1.64
C GLN A 235 21.64 22.37 0.92
N GLY A 236 22.15 21.30 1.53
CA GLY A 236 22.03 19.95 0.97
C GLY A 236 20.57 19.53 0.78
N LEU A 237 19.71 19.85 1.74
CA LEU A 237 18.28 19.57 1.67
C LEU A 237 17.59 20.46 0.62
N THR A 238 17.89 21.77 0.59
CA THR A 238 17.19 22.71 -0.30
C THR A 238 17.58 22.54 -1.76
N TYR A 239 18.85 22.22 -2.06
CA TYR A 239 19.30 21.98 -3.44
C TYR A 239 19.01 20.56 -3.93
N PHE A 240 19.34 19.52 -3.15
CA PHE A 240 19.22 18.14 -3.62
C PHE A 240 17.93 17.45 -3.21
N GLY A 241 17.19 17.96 -2.23
CA GLY A 241 15.90 17.42 -1.82
C GLY A 241 14.89 17.34 -2.98
N PRO A 242 14.64 18.43 -3.73
CA PRO A 242 13.73 18.39 -4.89
C PRO A 242 14.20 17.41 -5.97
N VAL A 243 15.52 17.33 -6.20
CA VAL A 243 16.11 16.36 -7.15
C VAL A 243 15.86 14.92 -6.70
N ASN A 244 15.99 14.64 -5.40
CA ASN A 244 15.71 13.31 -4.85
C ASN A 244 14.24 12.93 -5.00
N VAL A 245 13.31 13.87 -4.75
CA VAL A 245 11.87 13.65 -4.97
C VAL A 245 11.59 13.34 -6.44
N MET A 246 12.16 14.10 -7.38
CA MET A 246 12.00 13.83 -8.81
C MET A 246 12.61 12.48 -9.22
N ASN A 247 13.77 12.12 -8.66
CA ASN A 247 14.41 10.84 -8.96
C ASN A 247 13.62 9.64 -8.45
N GLN A 248 12.97 9.77 -7.28
CA GLN A 248 12.17 8.71 -6.67
C GLN A 248 10.79 8.57 -7.33
N THR A 249 10.14 9.69 -7.66
CA THR A 249 8.76 9.69 -8.15
C THR A 249 8.64 9.77 -9.67
N LYS A 250 9.73 10.13 -10.36
CA LYS A 250 9.76 10.47 -11.80
C LYS A 250 8.77 11.58 -12.19
N GLY A 251 8.32 12.38 -11.21
CA GLY A 251 7.31 13.42 -11.41
C GLY A 251 5.87 12.92 -11.33
N ASN A 252 5.62 11.64 -11.09
CA ASN A 252 4.28 11.04 -11.15
C ASN A 252 3.44 11.24 -9.88
N MET A 253 4.06 11.68 -8.78
CA MET A 253 3.35 11.92 -7.52
C MET A 253 3.43 13.40 -7.15
N THR A 254 2.28 14.07 -7.06
CA THR A 254 2.18 15.50 -6.74
C THR A 254 2.51 15.78 -5.27
N ALA A 255 1.98 14.98 -4.33
CA ALA A 255 2.15 15.22 -2.90
C ALA A 255 3.60 15.31 -2.43
N PRO A 256 4.53 14.39 -2.76
CA PRO A 256 5.93 14.52 -2.36
C PRO A 256 6.59 15.83 -2.83
N GLN A 257 6.24 16.31 -4.03
CA GLN A 257 6.75 17.57 -4.58
C GLN A 257 6.18 18.77 -3.84
N VAL A 258 4.89 18.73 -3.52
CA VAL A 258 4.21 19.78 -2.76
C VAL A 258 4.70 19.82 -1.31
N ILE A 259 4.87 18.68 -0.65
CA ILE A 259 5.32 18.59 0.74
C ILE A 259 6.72 19.19 0.91
N ILE A 260 7.67 18.85 0.02
CA ILE A 260 9.02 19.41 0.14
C ILE A 260 9.04 20.93 -0.09
N ALA A 261 8.24 21.43 -1.04
CA ALA A 261 8.10 22.85 -1.27
C ALA A 261 7.47 23.55 -0.06
N ALA A 262 6.39 22.99 0.50
CA ALA A 262 5.74 23.52 1.70
C ALA A 262 6.67 23.56 2.91
N VAL A 263 7.45 22.49 3.15
CA VAL A 263 8.44 22.45 4.25
C VAL A 263 9.46 23.57 4.11
N ILE A 264 10.00 23.78 2.91
CA ILE A 264 11.01 24.82 2.67
C ILE A 264 10.40 26.22 2.77
N ASP A 265 9.25 26.46 2.13
CA ASP A 265 8.65 27.80 2.06
C ASP A 265 8.11 28.26 3.42
N THR A 266 7.49 27.36 4.19
CA THR A 266 7.02 27.67 5.55
C THR A 266 8.18 28.00 6.50
N ALA A 267 9.37 27.47 6.24
CA ALA A 267 10.58 27.79 6.99
C ALA A 267 11.16 29.18 6.66
N ARG A 268 10.79 29.81 5.54
CA ARG A 268 11.29 31.14 5.10
C ARG A 268 10.58 32.32 5.76
N VAL A 269 9.38 32.11 6.28
CA VAL A 269 8.48 33.18 6.72
C VAL A 269 8.11 33.04 8.18
N ASP A 270 7.44 34.05 8.74
CA ASP A 270 6.88 34.01 10.08
C ASP A 270 5.77 32.94 10.22
N TYR A 271 5.41 32.62 11.46
CA TYR A 271 4.45 31.55 11.77
C TYR A 271 3.08 31.74 11.11
N ASP A 272 2.51 32.94 11.15
CA ASP A 272 1.16 33.19 10.65
C ASP A 272 1.14 33.20 9.11
N THR A 273 2.20 33.72 8.46
CA THR A 273 2.37 33.62 7.01
C THR A 273 2.59 32.17 6.57
N ALA A 274 3.31 31.36 7.35
CA ALA A 274 3.53 29.95 7.03
C ALA A 274 2.21 29.16 6.92
N HIS A 275 1.24 29.41 7.81
CA HIS A 275 -0.07 28.75 7.73
C HIS A 275 -0.84 29.09 6.45
N LYS A 276 -0.69 30.32 5.94
CA LYS A 276 -1.26 30.75 4.65
C LYS A 276 -0.62 30.01 3.47
N ILE A 277 0.70 29.86 3.50
CA ILE A 277 1.46 29.09 2.49
C ILE A 277 1.02 27.63 2.50
N GLU A 278 0.97 27.00 3.68
CA GLU A 278 0.52 25.61 3.83
C GLU A 278 -0.91 25.42 3.28
N ALA A 279 -1.83 26.38 3.53
CA ALA A 279 -3.19 26.30 3.00
C ALA A 279 -3.24 26.36 1.47
N ARG A 280 -2.38 27.16 0.81
CA ARG A 280 -2.25 27.19 -0.66
C ARG A 280 -1.76 25.85 -1.19
N TYR A 281 -0.77 25.24 -0.55
CA TYR A 281 -0.23 23.95 -0.97
C TYR A 281 -1.23 22.81 -0.76
N PHE A 282 -1.96 22.80 0.36
CA PHE A 282 -3.00 21.83 0.61
C PHE A 282 -4.15 21.96 -0.40
N GLN A 283 -4.60 23.19 -0.70
CA GLN A 283 -5.57 23.45 -1.75
C GLN A 283 -5.15 22.88 -3.11
N ARG A 284 -3.87 23.01 -3.47
CA ARG A 284 -3.36 22.46 -4.74
C ARG A 284 -3.57 20.95 -4.82
N LEU A 285 -3.41 20.23 -3.72
CA LEU A 285 -3.60 18.77 -3.64
C LEU A 285 -5.09 18.38 -3.60
N LEU A 286 -5.95 19.17 -2.94
CA LEU A 286 -7.40 18.93 -2.98
C LEU A 286 -7.96 19.00 -4.41
N LEU A 287 -7.36 19.82 -5.28
CA LEU A 287 -7.72 19.99 -6.70
C LEU A 287 -6.87 19.14 -7.65
N ASP A 288 -6.16 18.13 -7.14
CA ASP A 288 -5.23 17.34 -7.94
C ASP A 288 -5.79 15.93 -8.23
N GLN A 289 -5.76 15.54 -9.51
CA GLN A 289 -6.29 14.24 -9.96
C GLN A 289 -5.53 13.06 -9.34
N VAL A 290 -4.22 13.16 -9.13
CA VAL A 290 -3.44 12.08 -8.49
C VAL A 290 -3.89 11.91 -7.04
N SER A 291 -4.12 13.02 -6.33
CA SER A 291 -4.65 13.02 -4.97
C SER A 291 -6.05 12.40 -4.91
N ARG A 292 -6.94 12.73 -5.87
CA ARG A 292 -8.25 12.09 -6.04
C ARG A 292 -8.12 10.57 -6.21
N ASN A 293 -7.25 10.11 -7.11
CA ASN A 293 -7.04 8.69 -7.36
C ASN A 293 -6.56 7.94 -6.11
N MET A 294 -5.59 8.53 -5.40
CA MET A 294 -5.01 7.94 -4.20
C MET A 294 -6.00 7.90 -3.03
N MET A 295 -6.81 8.94 -2.83
CA MET A 295 -7.90 8.92 -1.84
C MET A 295 -8.95 7.86 -2.16
N THR A 296 -9.42 7.78 -3.41
CA THR A 296 -10.38 6.74 -3.82
C THR A 296 -9.86 5.35 -3.50
N THR A 297 -8.60 5.08 -3.82
CA THR A 297 -8.02 3.73 -3.72
C THR A 297 -7.58 3.38 -2.30
N PHE A 298 -6.70 4.20 -1.72
CA PHE A 298 -6.03 3.88 -0.45
C PHE A 298 -6.85 4.23 0.78
N PHE A 299 -7.95 4.98 0.63
CA PHE A 299 -8.91 5.21 1.70
C PHE A 299 -10.21 4.43 1.44
N VAL A 300 -10.99 4.78 0.41
CA VAL A 300 -12.34 4.20 0.23
C VAL A 300 -12.28 2.71 -0.11
N GLN A 301 -11.58 2.35 -1.18
CA GLN A 301 -11.51 0.96 -1.65
C GLN A 301 -10.73 0.08 -0.66
N MET A 302 -9.67 0.61 -0.04
CA MET A 302 -8.93 -0.12 1.00
C MET A 302 -9.79 -0.43 2.22
N ASN A 303 -10.61 0.52 2.67
CA ASN A 303 -11.53 0.30 3.78
C ASN A 303 -12.60 -0.75 3.44
N GLN A 304 -13.10 -0.78 2.20
CA GLN A 304 -14.02 -1.81 1.74
C GLN A 304 -13.38 -3.20 1.77
N LEU A 305 -12.15 -3.33 1.27
CA LEU A 305 -11.40 -4.58 1.29
C LEU A 305 -11.13 -5.04 2.73
N ASP A 306 -10.71 -4.14 3.61
CA ASP A 306 -10.46 -4.43 5.03
C ASP A 306 -11.72 -4.82 5.80
N ALA A 307 -12.87 -4.25 5.43
CA ALA A 307 -14.18 -4.64 5.95
C ALA A 307 -14.64 -6.02 5.46
N GLY A 308 -13.95 -6.62 4.50
CA GLY A 308 -14.29 -7.94 3.94
C GLY A 308 -15.32 -7.89 2.83
N ALA A 309 -15.35 -6.83 2.01
CA ALA A 309 -16.34 -6.69 0.92
C ALA A 309 -16.39 -7.87 -0.06
N SER A 310 -15.26 -8.57 -0.27
CA SER A 310 -15.17 -9.77 -1.12
C SER A 310 -15.22 -11.08 -0.34
N ARG A 311 -15.43 -11.04 0.97
CA ARG A 311 -15.64 -12.24 1.80
C ARG A 311 -17.11 -12.65 1.70
N PRO A 312 -17.43 -13.94 1.52
CA PRO A 312 -18.82 -14.40 1.53
C PRO A 312 -19.54 -14.08 2.84
N ASP A 313 -20.81 -13.66 2.71
CA ASP A 313 -21.71 -13.39 3.82
C ASP A 313 -22.20 -14.66 4.49
N GLY A 314 -22.67 -14.55 5.74
CA GLY A 314 -23.35 -15.64 6.45
C GLY A 314 -22.46 -16.75 7.01
N ILE A 315 -21.13 -16.62 6.87
CA ILE A 315 -20.15 -17.57 7.41
C ILE A 315 -19.39 -16.91 8.57
N ASP A 316 -19.39 -17.55 9.73
CA ASP A 316 -18.67 -17.06 10.92
C ASP A 316 -17.17 -16.90 10.66
N LYS A 317 -16.53 -16.00 11.41
CA LYS A 317 -15.07 -15.83 11.33
C LYS A 317 -14.35 -17.09 11.79
N THR A 318 -13.34 -17.47 11.04
CA THR A 318 -12.56 -18.68 11.27
C THR A 318 -11.17 -18.33 11.80
N ASP A 319 -10.60 -19.25 12.58
CA ASP A 319 -9.33 -19.02 13.26
C ASP A 319 -8.41 -20.22 13.08
N VAL A 320 -7.69 -20.24 11.97
CA VAL A 320 -6.68 -21.26 11.64
C VAL A 320 -5.60 -21.29 12.73
N LYS A 321 -5.47 -22.42 13.44
CA LYS A 321 -4.50 -22.64 14.52
C LYS A 321 -3.29 -23.42 14.07
N LYS A 322 -3.49 -24.42 13.20
CA LYS A 322 -2.43 -25.27 12.67
C LYS A 322 -2.44 -25.26 11.13
N LEU A 323 -1.35 -24.80 10.53
CA LEU A 323 -1.18 -24.62 9.10
C LEU A 323 -0.13 -25.59 8.55
N GLY A 324 -0.49 -26.39 7.55
CA GLY A 324 0.48 -27.17 6.79
C GLY A 324 1.02 -26.38 5.60
N ILE A 325 2.33 -26.44 5.36
CA ILE A 325 2.97 -25.85 4.18
C ILE A 325 3.71 -26.99 3.45
N LEU A 326 3.37 -27.20 2.17
CA LEU A 326 3.98 -28.24 1.34
C LEU A 326 5.00 -27.60 0.39
N GLY A 327 6.27 -27.92 0.59
CA GLY A 327 7.40 -27.29 -0.10
C GLY A 327 8.07 -26.24 0.79
N ALA A 328 9.37 -26.43 1.05
CA ALA A 328 10.21 -25.59 1.89
C ALA A 328 11.17 -24.70 1.06
N GLY A 329 10.82 -24.48 -0.21
CA GLY A 329 11.47 -23.48 -1.06
C GLY A 329 11.22 -22.05 -0.58
N VAL A 330 11.67 -21.05 -1.35
CA VAL A 330 11.60 -19.63 -0.96
C VAL A 330 10.17 -19.20 -0.57
N MET A 331 9.16 -19.58 -1.36
CA MET A 331 7.76 -19.23 -1.09
C MET A 331 7.23 -19.89 0.17
N GLY A 332 7.32 -21.23 0.27
CA GLY A 332 6.81 -21.96 1.43
C GLY A 332 7.51 -21.56 2.74
N ALA A 333 8.83 -21.32 2.71
CA ALA A 333 9.56 -20.82 3.88
C ALA A 333 9.10 -19.42 4.32
N GLY A 334 8.86 -18.51 3.36
CA GLY A 334 8.34 -17.17 3.64
C GLY A 334 6.90 -17.17 4.19
N ILE A 335 6.03 -18.04 3.66
CA ILE A 335 4.66 -18.24 4.16
C ILE A 335 4.71 -18.83 5.59
N ALA A 336 5.53 -19.86 5.81
CA ALA A 336 5.72 -20.47 7.14
C ALA A 336 6.19 -19.44 8.18
N PHE A 337 7.18 -18.62 7.84
CA PHE A 337 7.64 -17.54 8.71
C PHE A 337 6.53 -16.52 9.03
N THR A 338 5.75 -16.13 8.02
CA THR A 338 4.66 -15.16 8.18
C THR A 338 3.57 -15.69 9.11
N ALA A 339 3.18 -16.96 8.95
CA ALA A 339 2.20 -17.63 9.81
C ALA A 339 2.69 -17.80 11.25
N ALA A 340 3.92 -18.28 11.45
CA ALA A 340 4.51 -18.47 12.77
C ALA A 340 4.65 -17.15 13.56
N LYS A 341 4.91 -16.03 12.85
CA LYS A 341 5.01 -14.69 13.43
C LYS A 341 3.70 -14.19 14.04
N VAL A 342 2.55 -14.58 13.49
CA VAL A 342 1.21 -14.23 14.01
C VAL A 342 0.64 -15.30 14.94
N GLY A 343 1.46 -16.26 15.37
CA GLY A 343 1.12 -17.23 16.40
C GLY A 343 0.47 -18.52 15.90
N ILE A 344 0.50 -18.80 14.60
CA ILE A 344 -0.01 -20.05 14.02
C ILE A 344 1.07 -21.14 14.14
N GLU A 345 0.68 -22.35 14.52
CA GLU A 345 1.56 -23.53 14.48
C GLU A 345 1.72 -23.99 13.03
N VAL A 346 2.96 -24.25 12.59
CA VAL A 346 3.26 -24.55 11.19
C VAL A 346 3.95 -25.90 11.05
N ILE A 347 3.39 -26.76 10.22
CA ILE A 347 4.05 -27.97 9.73
C ILE A 347 4.67 -27.66 8.37
N LEU A 348 5.99 -27.58 8.29
CA LEU A 348 6.72 -27.29 7.05
C LEU A 348 7.24 -28.59 6.47
N LYS A 349 6.52 -29.15 5.49
CA LYS A 349 6.83 -30.45 4.89
C LYS A 349 7.55 -30.30 3.56
N ASP A 350 8.62 -31.06 3.36
CA ASP A 350 9.30 -31.18 2.06
C ASP A 350 9.54 -32.66 1.72
N ILE A 351 10.20 -32.96 0.59
CA ILE A 351 10.51 -34.34 0.15
C ILE A 351 11.53 -35.05 1.05
N ASN A 352 12.32 -34.28 1.82
CA ASN A 352 13.28 -34.81 2.78
C ASN A 352 13.48 -33.81 3.94
N GLN A 353 14.02 -34.30 5.05
CA GLN A 353 14.19 -33.50 6.27
C GLN A 353 15.14 -32.32 6.04
N GLU A 354 16.21 -32.51 5.26
CA GLU A 354 17.20 -31.47 4.99
C GLU A 354 16.58 -30.24 4.30
N ASN A 355 15.70 -30.44 3.33
CA ASN A 355 14.98 -29.37 2.65
C ASN A 355 14.05 -28.61 3.61
N ALA A 356 13.30 -29.35 4.43
CA ALA A 356 12.41 -28.75 5.43
C ALA A 356 13.17 -27.91 6.46
N GLU A 357 14.32 -28.42 6.94
CA GLU A 357 15.21 -27.67 7.84
C GLU A 357 15.81 -26.43 7.19
N ARG A 358 16.15 -26.50 5.88
CA ARG A 358 16.58 -25.31 5.12
C ARG A 358 15.50 -24.24 5.06
N GLY A 359 14.23 -24.63 4.89
CA GLY A 359 13.11 -23.70 4.97
C GLY A 359 12.93 -23.07 6.36
N LYS A 360 13.14 -23.85 7.43
CA LYS A 360 13.15 -23.29 8.81
C LYS A 360 14.34 -22.34 9.04
N ALA A 361 15.52 -22.65 8.51
CA ALA A 361 16.70 -21.79 8.59
C ALA A 361 16.48 -20.43 7.89
N TYR A 362 15.69 -20.40 6.80
CA TYR A 362 15.26 -19.14 6.18
C TYR A 362 14.49 -18.26 7.17
N ALA A 363 13.55 -18.83 7.94
CA ALA A 363 12.79 -18.09 8.96
C ALA A 363 13.72 -17.52 10.05
N ALA A 364 14.77 -18.26 10.44
CA ALA A 364 15.76 -17.78 11.40
C ALA A 364 16.52 -16.55 10.84
N ALA A 365 16.97 -16.62 9.59
CA ALA A 365 17.62 -15.50 8.92
C ALA A 365 16.67 -14.29 8.73
N ALA A 366 15.37 -14.53 8.53
CA ALA A 366 14.36 -13.48 8.44
C ALA A 366 14.15 -12.79 9.80
N CYS A 367 14.15 -13.53 10.91
CA CYS A 367 14.15 -12.97 12.27
C CYS A 367 15.37 -12.06 12.49
N GLU A 368 16.58 -12.53 12.18
CA GLU A 368 17.82 -11.76 12.36
C GLU A 368 17.84 -10.44 11.57
N LYS A 369 17.29 -10.44 10.36
CA LYS A 369 17.19 -9.24 9.52
C LYS A 369 16.14 -8.26 10.02
N ASN A 370 15.19 -8.70 10.85
CA ASN A 370 14.10 -7.86 11.34
C ASN A 370 14.42 -7.27 12.70
N ARG A 371 14.88 -6.02 12.72
CA ARG A 371 15.23 -5.27 13.94
C ARG A 371 14.08 -5.07 14.94
N ARG A 372 12.84 -5.44 14.58
CA ARG A 372 11.67 -5.39 15.46
C ARG A 372 11.38 -6.72 16.17
N ILE A 373 12.15 -7.77 15.88
CA ILE A 373 12.04 -9.08 16.50
C ILE A 373 13.24 -9.24 17.44
N ASP A 374 12.97 -9.39 18.73
CA ASP A 374 14.01 -9.70 19.72
C ASP A 374 14.33 -11.20 19.77
N ALA A 375 15.35 -11.58 20.55
CA ALA A 375 15.80 -12.96 20.64
C ALA A 375 14.72 -13.92 21.19
N GLN A 376 13.93 -13.47 22.16
CA GLN A 376 12.87 -14.29 22.75
C GLN A 376 11.72 -14.49 21.77
N GLN A 377 11.32 -13.43 21.05
CA GLN A 377 10.34 -13.50 20.00
C GLN A 377 10.80 -14.41 18.86
N ALA A 378 12.08 -14.32 18.46
CA ALA A 378 12.64 -15.19 17.43
C ALA A 378 12.58 -16.67 17.83
N GLU A 379 12.94 -17.01 19.07
CA GLU A 379 12.84 -18.38 19.60
C GLU A 379 11.39 -18.89 19.56
N GLN A 380 10.42 -18.08 20.00
CA GLN A 380 9.00 -18.43 19.95
C GLN A 380 8.49 -18.65 18.52
N ILE A 381 8.90 -17.81 17.57
CA ILE A 381 8.53 -17.96 16.16
C ILE A 381 9.09 -19.27 15.60
N LEU A 382 10.38 -19.55 15.83
CA LEU A 382 11.04 -20.76 15.33
C LEU A 382 10.51 -22.04 15.99
N ALA A 383 10.09 -21.97 17.25
CA ALA A 383 9.48 -23.09 17.95
C ALA A 383 8.12 -23.50 17.37
N ARG A 384 7.38 -22.58 16.74
CA ARG A 384 6.11 -22.89 16.06
C ARG A 384 6.28 -23.58 14.71
N ILE A 385 7.48 -23.60 14.14
CA ILE A 385 7.75 -24.23 12.84
C ILE A 385 8.32 -25.62 13.08
N HIS A 386 7.54 -26.64 12.75
CA HIS A 386 7.94 -28.04 12.75
C HIS A 386 8.32 -28.48 11.32
N PRO A 387 9.63 -28.59 11.00
CA PRO A 387 10.09 -29.07 9.71
C PRO A 387 10.04 -30.60 9.67
N THR A 388 9.49 -31.17 8.60
CA THR A 388 9.32 -32.62 8.49
C THR A 388 9.42 -33.12 7.03
N ALA A 389 9.73 -34.40 6.87
CA ALA A 389 9.56 -35.13 5.62
C ALA A 389 8.31 -36.04 5.62
N ASP A 390 7.72 -36.29 6.79
CA ASP A 390 6.60 -37.20 6.96
C ASP A 390 5.27 -36.48 6.68
N VAL A 391 4.49 -37.01 5.74
CA VAL A 391 3.17 -36.48 5.41
C VAL A 391 2.20 -36.63 6.59
N ASN A 392 2.37 -37.64 7.45
CA ASN A 392 1.47 -37.90 8.58
C ASN A 392 1.45 -36.77 9.62
N ASP A 393 2.50 -35.95 9.70
CA ASP A 393 2.57 -34.81 10.62
C ASP A 393 1.57 -33.70 10.28
N LEU A 394 1.02 -33.71 9.05
CA LEU A 394 -0.05 -32.83 8.60
C LEU A 394 -1.42 -33.17 9.20
N ALA A 395 -1.53 -34.31 9.89
CA ALA A 395 -2.76 -34.67 10.61
C ALA A 395 -3.15 -33.54 11.60
N GLY A 396 -4.43 -33.17 11.58
CA GLY A 396 -4.98 -32.11 12.42
C GLY A 396 -4.64 -30.68 11.99
N CYS A 397 -4.02 -30.46 10.82
CA CYS A 397 -3.96 -29.13 10.22
C CYS A 397 -5.37 -28.68 9.80
N ASP A 398 -5.71 -27.42 10.10
CA ASP A 398 -6.98 -26.80 9.72
C ASP A 398 -6.99 -26.46 8.22
N LEU A 399 -5.84 -26.02 7.71
CA LEU A 399 -5.62 -25.63 6.33
C LEU A 399 -4.21 -26.04 5.89
N VAL A 400 -4.04 -26.39 4.63
CA VAL A 400 -2.74 -26.65 3.99
C VAL A 400 -2.53 -25.71 2.80
N ILE A 401 -1.33 -25.17 2.63
CA ILE A 401 -0.92 -24.39 1.46
C ILE A 401 0.19 -25.12 0.73
N GLU A 402 -0.07 -25.48 -0.52
CA GLU A 402 0.87 -26.13 -1.42
C GLU A 402 1.71 -25.10 -2.19
N ALA A 403 3.03 -25.18 -2.03
CA ALA A 403 4.03 -24.31 -2.66
C ALA A 403 5.19 -25.13 -3.26
N VAL A 404 4.86 -26.24 -3.91
CA VAL A 404 5.77 -27.10 -4.69
C VAL A 404 5.92 -26.60 -6.13
N PHE A 405 6.71 -27.32 -6.93
CA PHE A 405 7.04 -26.95 -8.30
C PHE A 405 5.79 -26.78 -9.19
N GLU A 406 5.86 -25.86 -10.15
CA GLU A 406 4.74 -25.49 -11.04
C GLU A 406 4.51 -26.55 -12.14
N ASN A 407 4.10 -27.75 -11.72
CA ASN A 407 3.80 -28.89 -12.59
C ASN A 407 2.53 -29.61 -12.12
N ARG A 408 1.60 -29.88 -13.05
CA ARG A 408 0.28 -30.47 -12.76
C ARG A 408 0.37 -31.85 -12.11
N ASP A 409 1.25 -32.73 -12.59
CA ASP A 409 1.39 -34.10 -12.09
C ASP A 409 1.99 -34.13 -10.68
N VAL A 410 2.99 -33.28 -10.44
CA VAL A 410 3.59 -33.11 -9.11
C VAL A 410 2.55 -32.61 -8.12
N LYS A 411 1.81 -31.54 -8.46
CA LYS A 411 0.75 -31.00 -7.61
C LYS A 411 -0.36 -32.03 -7.37
N ALA A 412 -0.81 -32.75 -8.40
CA ALA A 412 -1.83 -33.79 -8.26
C ALA A 412 -1.40 -34.94 -7.34
N THR A 413 -0.12 -35.35 -7.40
CA THR A 413 0.44 -36.37 -6.52
C THR A 413 0.44 -35.89 -5.06
N VAL A 414 0.94 -34.67 -4.84
CA VAL A 414 0.99 -34.03 -3.52
C VAL A 414 -0.41 -33.88 -2.92
N THR A 415 -1.40 -33.44 -3.71
CA THR A 415 -2.81 -33.34 -3.27
C THR A 415 -3.32 -34.68 -2.75
N ARG A 416 -3.18 -35.75 -3.53
CA ARG A 416 -3.69 -37.09 -3.15
C ARG A 416 -3.02 -37.63 -1.89
N GLU A 417 -1.69 -37.50 -1.79
CA GLU A 417 -0.95 -37.95 -0.60
C GLU A 417 -1.36 -37.20 0.66
N THR A 418 -1.59 -35.89 0.54
CA THR A 418 -1.95 -35.02 1.65
C THR A 418 -3.38 -35.27 2.13
N GLU A 419 -4.34 -35.43 1.21
CA GLU A 419 -5.75 -35.60 1.61
C GLU A 419 -6.04 -36.90 2.35
N VAL A 420 -5.19 -37.92 2.21
CA VAL A 420 -5.29 -39.18 2.97
C VAL A 420 -5.14 -38.96 4.48
N VAL A 421 -4.39 -37.94 4.91
CA VAL A 421 -4.10 -37.66 6.33
C VAL A 421 -4.85 -36.46 6.89
N LEU A 422 -5.40 -35.60 6.03
CA LEU A 422 -6.15 -34.41 6.44
C LEU A 422 -7.57 -34.75 6.87
N GLY A 423 -8.05 -34.06 7.90
CA GLY A 423 -9.44 -34.16 8.34
C GLY A 423 -10.44 -33.72 7.25
N ASP A 424 -11.67 -34.22 7.33
CA ASP A 424 -12.72 -34.01 6.30
C ASP A 424 -13.08 -32.55 6.04
N SER A 425 -12.91 -31.69 7.05
CA SER A 425 -13.17 -30.25 6.96
C SER A 425 -11.92 -29.42 6.62
N ALA A 426 -10.74 -30.03 6.46
CA ALA A 426 -9.52 -29.29 6.18
C ALA A 426 -9.52 -28.73 4.77
N ILE A 427 -9.03 -27.51 4.61
CA ILE A 427 -8.91 -26.82 3.32
C ILE A 427 -7.53 -27.08 2.70
N PHE A 428 -7.53 -27.34 1.40
CA PHE A 428 -6.31 -27.46 0.61
C PHE A 428 -6.20 -26.25 -0.34
N ALA A 429 -5.21 -25.41 -0.11
CA ALA A 429 -4.91 -24.26 -0.93
C ALA A 429 -3.67 -24.49 -1.81
N SER A 430 -3.70 -24.05 -3.06
CA SER A 430 -2.55 -24.05 -3.98
C SER A 430 -1.98 -22.64 -4.17
N ASN A 431 -0.67 -22.48 -4.02
CA ASN A 431 0.09 -21.25 -4.33
C ASN A 431 0.59 -21.26 -5.80
N THR A 432 -0.20 -21.81 -6.73
CA THR A 432 0.12 -21.71 -8.16
C THR A 432 -0.06 -20.27 -8.66
N SER A 433 0.71 -19.88 -9.67
CA SER A 433 0.63 -18.55 -10.30
C SER A 433 -0.11 -18.54 -11.64
N ALA A 434 -0.32 -19.72 -12.25
CA ALA A 434 -0.86 -19.80 -13.60
C ALA A 434 -1.76 -21.02 -13.89
N LEU A 435 -1.64 -22.11 -13.14
CA LEU A 435 -2.40 -23.33 -13.41
C LEU A 435 -3.84 -23.17 -12.88
N PRO A 436 -4.88 -23.40 -13.70
CA PRO A 436 -6.26 -23.28 -13.25
C PRO A 436 -6.56 -24.16 -12.02
N ILE A 437 -7.17 -23.57 -11.00
CA ILE A 437 -7.53 -24.24 -9.74
C ILE A 437 -8.53 -25.37 -10.00
N THR A 438 -9.46 -25.18 -10.91
CA THR A 438 -10.46 -26.19 -11.32
C THR A 438 -9.79 -27.44 -11.88
N ASP A 439 -8.70 -27.27 -12.64
CA ASP A 439 -7.94 -28.42 -13.15
C ASP A 439 -7.16 -29.13 -12.03
N LEU A 440 -6.52 -28.37 -11.14
CA LEU A 440 -5.77 -28.94 -10.00
C LEU A 440 -6.70 -29.68 -9.02
N ALA A 441 -7.90 -29.15 -8.81
CA ALA A 441 -8.92 -29.73 -7.92
C ALA A 441 -9.41 -31.10 -8.41
N ARG A 442 -9.22 -31.49 -9.68
CA ARG A 442 -9.57 -32.84 -10.17
C ARG A 442 -8.80 -33.97 -9.47
N ALA A 443 -7.65 -33.66 -8.88
CA ALA A 443 -6.88 -34.61 -8.09
C ALA A 443 -7.41 -34.77 -6.66
N SER A 444 -8.25 -33.83 -6.19
CA SER A 444 -8.83 -33.83 -4.85
C SER A 444 -10.07 -34.72 -4.78
N VAL A 445 -10.23 -35.43 -3.67
CA VAL A 445 -11.46 -36.15 -3.33
C VAL A 445 -12.51 -35.25 -2.66
N ARG A 446 -12.14 -34.01 -2.32
CA ARG A 446 -12.99 -32.97 -1.70
C ARG A 446 -12.79 -31.63 -2.44
N PRO A 447 -13.12 -31.54 -3.73
CA PRO A 447 -12.86 -30.35 -4.54
C PRO A 447 -13.53 -29.07 -3.99
N GLN A 448 -14.57 -29.19 -3.17
CA GLN A 448 -15.18 -28.07 -2.46
C GLN A 448 -14.30 -27.43 -1.39
N ASN A 449 -13.34 -28.19 -0.84
CA ASN A 449 -12.32 -27.72 0.10
C ASN A 449 -11.03 -27.28 -0.60
N PHE A 450 -11.00 -27.27 -1.94
CA PHE A 450 -9.83 -26.92 -2.73
C PHE A 450 -9.93 -25.48 -3.21
N ILE A 451 -8.88 -24.69 -3.02
CA ILE A 451 -8.85 -23.25 -3.36
C ILE A 451 -7.47 -22.81 -3.84
N GLY A 452 -7.38 -21.68 -4.55
CA GLY A 452 -6.10 -21.01 -4.80
C GLY A 452 -5.79 -19.97 -3.72
N MET A 453 -4.56 -19.93 -3.23
CA MET A 453 -4.03 -18.83 -2.42
C MET A 453 -2.66 -18.44 -2.96
N HIS A 454 -2.66 -17.51 -3.92
CA HIS A 454 -1.46 -17.06 -4.61
C HIS A 454 -0.79 -15.92 -3.82
N PHE A 455 0.37 -16.23 -3.25
CA PHE A 455 1.28 -15.30 -2.57
C PHE A 455 2.34 -14.79 -3.53
N PHE A 456 2.86 -13.60 -3.26
CA PHE A 456 3.87 -12.93 -4.08
C PHE A 456 5.23 -12.95 -3.39
N SER A 457 6.31 -13.20 -4.14
CA SER A 457 7.67 -13.28 -3.60
C SER A 457 8.28 -11.89 -3.39
N PRO A 458 8.97 -11.62 -2.26
CA PRO A 458 9.07 -12.44 -1.05
C PRO A 458 7.79 -12.40 -0.21
N ALA A 459 7.29 -13.58 0.19
CA ALA A 459 5.98 -13.73 0.84
C ALA A 459 5.84 -12.96 2.16
N GLU A 460 6.93 -12.75 2.90
CA GLU A 460 6.93 -12.01 4.17
C GLU A 460 6.86 -10.49 4.00
N ARG A 461 7.09 -9.98 2.78
CA ARG A 461 7.10 -8.55 2.47
C ARG A 461 5.92 -8.12 1.61
N MET A 462 5.54 -8.93 0.64
CA MET A 462 4.46 -8.57 -0.29
C MET A 462 3.11 -8.55 0.44
N PRO A 463 2.30 -7.48 0.31
CA PRO A 463 1.11 -7.31 1.14
C PRO A 463 -0.12 -8.03 0.60
N LEU A 464 -0.14 -8.47 -0.66
CA LEU A 464 -1.30 -9.07 -1.31
C LEU A 464 -1.33 -10.61 -1.17
N VAL A 465 -2.53 -11.17 -1.13
CA VAL A 465 -2.81 -12.57 -1.49
C VAL A 465 -3.97 -12.57 -2.49
N GLU A 466 -3.79 -13.21 -3.63
CA GLU A 466 -4.87 -13.44 -4.61
C GLU A 466 -5.52 -14.79 -4.29
N ILE A 467 -6.79 -14.75 -3.89
CA ILE A 467 -7.58 -15.96 -3.56
C ILE A 467 -8.39 -16.33 -4.79
N ILE A 468 -8.23 -17.57 -5.26
CA ILE A 468 -8.82 -18.04 -6.51
C ILE A 468 -9.87 -19.11 -6.22
N THR A 469 -11.11 -18.86 -6.63
CA THR A 469 -12.20 -19.84 -6.52
C THR A 469 -12.33 -20.69 -7.78
N GLY A 470 -12.07 -21.99 -7.65
CA GLY A 470 -12.37 -22.97 -8.68
C GLY A 470 -13.87 -23.23 -8.80
N GLU A 471 -14.28 -23.94 -9.85
CA GLU A 471 -15.70 -24.23 -10.14
C GLU A 471 -16.46 -24.86 -8.96
N HIS A 472 -15.78 -25.67 -8.15
CA HIS A 472 -16.37 -26.38 -7.02
C HIS A 472 -16.04 -25.79 -5.66
N THR A 473 -15.15 -24.80 -5.57
CA THR A 473 -14.72 -24.20 -4.30
C THR A 473 -15.93 -23.65 -3.53
N SER A 474 -16.09 -24.05 -2.27
CA SER A 474 -17.19 -23.56 -1.43
C SER A 474 -16.95 -22.15 -0.90
N ASP A 475 -18.04 -21.44 -0.57
CA ASP A 475 -17.99 -20.17 0.14
C ASP A 475 -17.27 -20.31 1.50
N GLU A 476 -17.39 -21.46 2.17
CA GLU A 476 -16.66 -21.76 3.40
C GLU A 476 -15.15 -21.77 3.16
N SER A 477 -14.68 -22.43 2.11
CA SER A 477 -13.25 -22.46 1.78
C SER A 477 -12.71 -21.06 1.47
N LEU A 478 -13.49 -20.25 0.75
CA LEU A 478 -13.18 -18.86 0.47
C LEU A 478 -13.12 -18.03 1.77
N ALA A 479 -14.10 -18.15 2.65
CA ALA A 479 -14.14 -17.41 3.92
C ALA A 479 -12.93 -17.72 4.81
N TRP A 480 -12.53 -18.99 4.90
CA TRP A 480 -11.34 -19.41 5.67
C TRP A 480 -10.03 -18.90 5.06
N ALA A 481 -9.87 -18.99 3.74
CA ALA A 481 -8.71 -18.45 3.05
C ALA A 481 -8.61 -16.93 3.23
N PHE A 482 -9.74 -16.23 3.18
CA PHE A 482 -9.85 -14.78 3.40
C PHE A 482 -9.45 -14.40 4.83
N ASP A 483 -10.02 -15.08 5.83
CA ASP A 483 -9.73 -14.85 7.25
C ASP A 483 -8.26 -15.15 7.57
N LEU A 484 -7.70 -16.22 6.98
CA LEU A 484 -6.27 -16.53 7.11
C LEU A 484 -5.41 -15.42 6.50
N ALA A 485 -5.70 -14.97 5.28
CA ALA A 485 -4.95 -13.89 4.64
C ALA A 485 -4.95 -12.61 5.51
N GLN A 486 -6.11 -12.20 6.04
CA GLN A 486 -6.20 -11.06 6.96
C GLN A 486 -5.39 -11.29 8.25
N LYS A 487 -5.46 -12.49 8.84
CA LYS A 487 -4.69 -12.85 10.05
C LYS A 487 -3.18 -12.80 9.80
N LEU A 488 -2.73 -13.16 8.61
CA LEU A 488 -1.33 -13.04 8.18
C LEU A 488 -0.90 -11.57 7.91
N GLY A 489 -1.81 -10.60 8.07
CA GLY A 489 -1.58 -9.19 7.78
C GLY A 489 -1.50 -8.90 6.28
N LYS A 490 -2.13 -9.73 5.45
CA LYS A 490 -2.22 -9.56 4.00
C LYS A 490 -3.56 -8.94 3.60
N LYS A 491 -3.61 -8.38 2.40
CA LYS A 491 -4.81 -7.87 1.74
C LYS A 491 -5.29 -8.96 0.78
N PRO A 492 -6.38 -9.68 1.10
CA PRO A 492 -6.98 -10.63 0.19
C PRO A 492 -7.74 -9.91 -0.93
N ILE A 493 -7.59 -10.39 -2.16
CA ILE A 493 -8.50 -10.13 -3.27
C ILE A 493 -9.10 -11.46 -3.73
N VAL A 494 -10.31 -11.43 -4.29
CA VAL A 494 -11.02 -12.64 -4.70
C VAL A 494 -11.23 -12.62 -6.21
N VAL A 495 -10.79 -13.69 -6.87
CA VAL A 495 -10.93 -13.90 -8.30
C VAL A 495 -11.51 -15.29 -8.56
N ARG A 496 -12.24 -15.44 -9.65
CA ARG A 496 -12.63 -16.76 -10.14
C ARG A 496 -11.47 -17.37 -10.93
N ASP A 497 -11.54 -18.68 -11.05
CA ASP A 497 -10.53 -19.43 -11.78
C ASP A 497 -10.53 -19.12 -13.28
N ALA A 498 -9.35 -18.79 -13.78
CA ALA A 498 -9.06 -18.55 -15.20
C ALA A 498 -7.54 -18.72 -15.41
N PRO A 499 -7.07 -19.07 -16.62
CA PRO A 499 -5.64 -19.12 -16.91
C PRO A 499 -4.92 -17.80 -16.55
N GLY A 500 -3.96 -17.86 -15.64
CA GLY A 500 -3.23 -16.68 -15.16
C GLY A 500 -4.02 -15.74 -14.24
N PHE A 501 -5.23 -16.11 -13.83
CA PHE A 501 -6.07 -15.40 -12.86
C PHE A 501 -6.25 -13.92 -13.21
N PHE A 502 -6.09 -13.01 -12.25
CA PHE A 502 -6.01 -11.58 -12.51
C PHE A 502 -4.57 -11.10 -12.58
N THR A 503 -3.76 -11.36 -11.54
CA THR A 503 -2.45 -10.72 -11.40
C THR A 503 -1.45 -11.12 -12.50
N THR A 504 -1.22 -12.41 -12.70
CA THR A 504 -0.29 -12.95 -13.72
C THR A 504 -0.72 -12.55 -15.12
N ARG A 505 -2.02 -12.60 -15.41
CA ARG A 505 -2.60 -12.22 -16.70
C ARG A 505 -2.38 -10.75 -17.03
N VAL A 506 -2.60 -9.85 -16.07
CA VAL A 506 -2.41 -8.40 -16.26
C VAL A 506 -0.93 -8.02 -16.41
N ILE A 507 -0.05 -8.43 -15.49
CA ILE A 507 1.38 -8.08 -15.58
C ILE A 507 2.05 -8.68 -16.82
N GLY A 508 1.59 -9.86 -17.25
CA GLY A 508 2.07 -10.50 -18.47
C GLY A 508 1.98 -9.59 -19.69
N GLN A 509 0.94 -8.76 -19.79
CA GLN A 509 0.73 -7.87 -20.94
C GLN A 509 1.81 -6.81 -21.10
N THR A 510 2.24 -6.16 -20.00
CA THR A 510 3.30 -5.14 -20.08
C THR A 510 4.65 -5.79 -20.38
N ILE A 511 4.90 -6.98 -19.83
CA ILE A 511 6.10 -7.76 -20.11
C ILE A 511 6.14 -8.12 -21.61
N THR A 512 5.04 -8.66 -22.13
CA THR A 512 4.90 -8.98 -23.56
C THR A 512 5.08 -7.74 -24.44
N GLN A 513 4.52 -6.59 -24.09
CA GLN A 513 4.75 -5.36 -24.85
C GLN A 513 6.21 -4.89 -24.80
N GLY A 514 6.90 -5.05 -23.67
CA GLY A 514 8.34 -4.80 -23.58
C GLY A 514 9.14 -5.68 -24.54
N GLN A 515 8.77 -6.95 -24.66
CA GLN A 515 9.41 -7.90 -25.57
C GLN A 515 9.10 -7.60 -27.04
N ARG A 516 7.84 -7.25 -27.37
CA ARG A 516 7.45 -6.86 -28.73
C ARG A 516 8.18 -5.61 -29.19
N MET A 517 8.23 -4.56 -28.36
CA MET A 517 9.01 -3.36 -28.65
C MET A 517 10.51 -3.68 -28.82
N LEU A 518 11.07 -4.59 -28.02
CA LEU A 518 12.44 -5.04 -28.22
C LEU A 518 12.61 -5.74 -29.58
N ALA A 519 11.70 -6.64 -29.95
CA ALA A 519 11.71 -7.33 -31.24
C ALA A 519 11.56 -6.37 -32.44
N GLU A 520 10.80 -5.29 -32.26
CA GLU A 520 10.66 -4.18 -33.23
C GLU A 520 11.94 -3.33 -33.35
N GLY A 521 12.94 -3.53 -32.49
CA GLY A 521 14.19 -2.80 -32.50
C GLY A 521 14.15 -1.49 -31.71
N VAL A 522 13.19 -1.31 -30.80
CA VAL A 522 13.15 -0.17 -29.88
C VAL A 522 14.29 -0.28 -28.87
N ASN A 523 14.90 0.85 -28.52
CA ASN A 523 15.97 0.88 -27.53
C ASN A 523 15.47 0.37 -26.15
N PRO A 524 16.09 -0.66 -25.54
CA PRO A 524 15.71 -1.15 -24.22
C PRO A 524 15.65 -0.07 -23.14
N ALA A 525 16.54 0.93 -23.21
CA ALA A 525 16.53 2.05 -22.27
C ALA A 525 15.25 2.88 -22.40
N LEU A 526 14.70 3.04 -23.61
CA LEU A 526 13.46 3.78 -23.81
C LEU A 526 12.26 3.02 -23.25
N ILE A 527 12.23 1.69 -23.42
CA ILE A 527 11.19 0.80 -22.88
C ILE A 527 11.17 0.87 -21.34
N GLU A 528 12.33 0.69 -20.72
CA GLU A 528 12.47 0.73 -19.25
C GLU A 528 12.13 2.11 -18.67
N ASN A 529 12.59 3.19 -19.32
CA ASN A 529 12.23 4.54 -18.89
C ASN A 529 10.74 4.82 -19.12
N GLY A 530 10.13 4.33 -20.20
CA GLY A 530 8.68 4.44 -20.42
C GLY A 530 7.89 3.86 -19.24
N ALA A 531 8.26 2.66 -18.77
CA ALA A 531 7.68 2.07 -17.57
C ALA A 531 7.94 2.90 -16.31
N ALA A 532 9.18 3.35 -16.09
CA ALA A 532 9.54 4.14 -14.91
C ALA A 532 8.81 5.50 -14.86
N PHE A 533 8.67 6.17 -16.01
CA PHE A 533 7.90 7.42 -16.15
C PHE A 533 6.39 7.20 -16.22
N ASN A 534 5.93 5.96 -16.39
CA ASN A 534 4.56 5.56 -16.03
C ASN A 534 4.44 5.24 -14.54
N GLY A 535 5.52 5.26 -13.76
CA GLY A 535 5.50 5.03 -12.32
C GLY A 535 5.63 3.57 -11.89
N SER A 536 5.97 2.66 -12.81
CA SER A 536 6.28 1.26 -12.47
C SER A 536 7.58 1.19 -11.66
N PRO A 537 7.66 0.34 -10.63
CA PRO A 537 8.87 0.18 -9.80
C PRO A 537 10.01 -0.51 -10.55
N MET A 538 9.70 -1.26 -11.61
CA MET A 538 10.63 -2.01 -12.43
C MET A 538 10.13 -2.01 -13.89
N GLY A 539 11.04 -1.96 -14.86
CA GLY A 539 10.66 -2.05 -16.27
C GLY A 539 10.36 -3.49 -16.70
N PRO A 540 9.70 -3.67 -17.86
CA PRO A 540 9.17 -4.97 -18.28
C PRO A 540 10.26 -6.01 -18.58
N LEU A 541 11.42 -5.59 -19.11
CA LEU A 541 12.51 -6.53 -19.41
C LEU A 541 13.22 -6.94 -18.12
N GLU A 542 13.48 -5.99 -17.21
CA GLU A 542 14.05 -6.31 -15.90
C GLU A 542 13.11 -7.17 -15.04
N THR A 543 11.80 -6.97 -15.15
CA THR A 543 10.78 -7.80 -14.48
C THR A 543 10.88 -9.25 -14.95
N LEU A 544 11.00 -9.46 -16.27
CA LEU A 544 11.14 -10.81 -16.82
C LEU A 544 12.47 -11.48 -16.42
N ASP A 545 13.58 -10.73 -16.36
CA ASP A 545 14.85 -11.23 -15.83
C ASP A 545 14.72 -11.67 -14.36
N THR A 546 13.93 -10.93 -13.56
CA THR A 546 13.69 -11.21 -12.14
C THR A 546 12.81 -12.45 -11.95
N ILE A 547 11.75 -12.60 -12.77
CA ILE A 547 10.89 -13.79 -12.77
C ILE A 547 11.66 -15.03 -13.21
N SER A 548 12.51 -14.89 -14.25
CA SER A 548 13.28 -15.90 -14.99
C SER A 548 12.78 -16.07 -16.42
N LEU A 549 13.68 -15.81 -17.39
CA LEU A 549 13.48 -16.10 -18.80
C LEU A 549 13.33 -17.61 -19.07
N GLU A 550 14.06 -18.44 -18.32
CA GLU A 550 13.97 -19.91 -18.40
C GLU A 550 12.58 -20.41 -17.96
N THR A 551 12.03 -19.86 -16.89
CA THR A 551 10.67 -20.21 -16.44
C THR A 551 9.63 -19.80 -17.49
N ALA A 552 9.73 -18.58 -18.02
CA ALA A 552 8.83 -18.11 -19.07
C ALA A 552 8.95 -18.94 -20.36
N TYR A 553 10.16 -19.36 -20.72
CA TYR A 553 10.44 -20.23 -21.86
C TYR A 553 9.78 -21.61 -21.71
N HIS A 554 9.98 -22.28 -20.57
CA HIS A 554 9.34 -23.57 -20.32
C HIS A 554 7.81 -23.47 -20.25
N GLY A 555 7.27 -22.39 -19.69
CA GLY A 555 5.83 -22.12 -19.72
C GLY A 555 5.29 -21.92 -21.15
N ALA A 556 6.07 -21.30 -22.04
CA ALA A 556 5.71 -21.19 -23.45
C ALA A 556 5.75 -22.55 -24.16
N GLN A 557 6.78 -23.38 -23.89
CA GLN A 557 6.87 -24.74 -24.44
C GLN A 557 5.70 -25.62 -23.98
N GLN A 558 5.30 -25.53 -22.70
CA GLN A 558 4.16 -26.28 -22.19
C GLN A 558 2.86 -25.85 -22.89
N ARG A 559 2.63 -24.54 -23.05
CA ARG A 559 1.46 -24.03 -23.78
C ARG A 559 1.45 -24.46 -25.24
N GLN A 560 2.61 -24.47 -25.89
CA GLN A 560 2.74 -24.99 -27.25
C GLN A 560 2.35 -26.48 -27.31
N ALA A 561 2.89 -27.30 -26.40
CA ALA A 561 2.58 -28.72 -26.35
C ALA A 561 1.09 -28.98 -26.06
N ASP A 562 0.48 -28.18 -25.17
CA ASP A 562 -0.94 -28.27 -24.84
C ASP A 562 -1.82 -27.91 -26.05
N ALA A 563 -1.48 -26.83 -26.78
CA ALA A 563 -2.18 -26.41 -27.99
C ALA A 563 -2.07 -27.46 -29.10
N GLU A 564 -0.86 -27.97 -29.34
CA GLU A 564 -0.62 -29.04 -30.32
C GLU A 564 -1.37 -30.33 -29.95
N ALA A 565 -1.43 -30.69 -28.67
CA ALA A 565 -2.19 -31.82 -28.17
C ALA A 565 -3.71 -31.63 -28.32
N ALA A 566 -4.19 -30.38 -28.23
CA ALA A 566 -5.59 -30.00 -28.51
C ALA A 566 -5.89 -29.92 -30.03
N GLY A 567 -4.90 -30.13 -30.89
CA GLY A 567 -5.04 -30.04 -32.35
C GLY A 567 -5.07 -28.61 -32.88
N GLU A 568 -4.66 -27.64 -32.07
CA GLU A 568 -4.55 -26.23 -32.44
C GLU A 568 -3.22 -25.95 -33.15
N LYS A 569 -3.22 -24.98 -34.06
CA LYS A 569 -2.01 -24.55 -34.76
C LYS A 569 -1.26 -23.53 -33.89
N TRP A 570 -0.03 -23.86 -33.49
CA TRP A 570 0.87 -22.93 -32.80
C TRP A 570 1.72 -22.14 -33.79
N GLU A 571 1.69 -20.81 -33.70
CA GLU A 571 2.57 -19.92 -34.48
C GLU A 571 3.47 -19.12 -33.52
N PRO A 572 4.80 -19.14 -33.71
CA PRO A 572 5.71 -18.36 -32.87
C PRO A 572 5.44 -16.86 -32.98
N SER A 573 5.17 -16.21 -31.85
CA SER A 573 5.01 -14.76 -31.76
C SER A 573 6.35 -14.04 -31.59
N PRO A 574 6.47 -12.74 -31.92
CA PRO A 574 7.72 -11.98 -31.77
C PRO A 574 8.31 -12.05 -30.34
N GLU A 575 7.46 -11.95 -29.32
CA GLU A 575 7.87 -12.07 -27.92
C GLU A 575 8.39 -13.48 -27.58
N SER A 576 7.81 -14.54 -28.16
CA SER A 576 8.27 -15.91 -27.93
C SER A 576 9.66 -16.14 -28.53
N GLU A 577 9.95 -15.53 -29.69
CA GLU A 577 11.28 -15.56 -30.31
C GLU A 577 12.33 -14.80 -29.51
N VAL A 578 11.95 -13.68 -28.86
CA VAL A 578 12.84 -12.97 -27.93
C VAL A 578 13.26 -13.89 -26.78
N ILE A 579 12.30 -14.56 -26.13
CA ILE A 579 12.59 -15.48 -25.02
C ILE A 579 13.44 -16.65 -25.52
N ARG A 580 13.03 -17.29 -26.61
CA ARG A 580 13.74 -18.43 -27.20
C ARG A 580 15.20 -18.07 -27.49
N TYR A 581 15.44 -16.95 -28.16
CA TYR A 581 16.79 -16.48 -28.47
C TYR A 581 17.62 -16.25 -27.20
N MET A 582 17.04 -15.59 -26.19
CA MET A 582 17.76 -15.32 -24.94
C MET A 582 18.17 -16.62 -24.22
N VAL A 583 17.28 -17.61 -24.16
CA VAL A 583 17.53 -18.87 -23.46
C VAL A 583 18.38 -19.84 -24.27
N GLU A 584 18.03 -20.09 -25.53
CA GLU A 584 18.67 -21.11 -26.38
C GLU A 584 19.98 -20.63 -27.00
N ASP A 585 19.96 -19.46 -27.63
CA ASP A 585 21.08 -18.97 -28.44
C ASP A 585 22.09 -18.18 -27.58
N ALA A 586 21.59 -17.24 -26.78
CA ALA A 586 22.43 -16.36 -25.95
C ALA A 586 22.83 -16.98 -24.60
N LYS A 587 22.12 -18.02 -24.13
CA LYS A 587 22.32 -18.67 -22.82
C LYS A 587 22.20 -17.69 -21.64
N ARG A 588 21.24 -16.76 -21.72
CA ARG A 588 20.96 -15.72 -20.72
C ARG A 588 19.56 -15.93 -20.17
N VAL A 589 19.47 -16.56 -19.01
CA VAL A 589 18.24 -17.14 -18.45
C VAL A 589 17.60 -16.33 -17.32
N GLY A 590 18.23 -15.22 -16.92
CA GLY A 590 17.69 -14.25 -15.96
C GLY A 590 18.64 -13.87 -14.82
N GLN A 591 18.14 -13.04 -13.92
CA GLN A 591 18.89 -12.41 -12.82
C GLN A 591 19.53 -13.45 -11.88
N ALA A 592 18.82 -14.52 -11.54
CA ALA A 592 19.30 -15.55 -10.60
C ALA A 592 20.54 -16.29 -11.09
N LYS A 593 20.83 -16.26 -12.40
CA LYS A 593 22.05 -16.83 -13.01
C LYS A 593 23.07 -15.77 -13.42
N GLY A 594 22.85 -14.51 -13.03
CA GLY A 594 23.75 -13.39 -13.30
C GLY A 594 23.59 -12.74 -14.69
N ALA A 595 22.73 -13.27 -15.55
CA ALA A 595 22.65 -12.85 -16.95
C ALA A 595 21.26 -13.05 -17.57
N GLY A 596 20.64 -11.96 -17.99
CA GLY A 596 19.38 -11.91 -18.77
C GLY A 596 19.45 -10.82 -19.85
N PHE A 597 18.41 -10.00 -20.04
CA PHE A 597 18.53 -8.76 -20.83
C PHE A 597 19.64 -7.82 -20.29
N TYR A 598 19.93 -7.95 -19.00
CA TYR A 598 21.00 -7.21 -18.31
C TYR A 598 22.10 -8.13 -17.79
N ASP A 599 23.28 -7.55 -17.53
CA ASP A 599 24.33 -8.16 -16.71
C ASP A 599 24.05 -7.85 -15.22
N TYR A 600 24.17 -8.85 -14.36
CA TYR A 600 23.97 -8.71 -12.91
C TYR A 600 25.24 -9.06 -12.13
N ASP A 601 25.49 -8.37 -11.02
CA ASP A 601 26.58 -8.70 -10.11
C ASP A 601 26.23 -9.90 -9.19
N GLU A 602 27.17 -10.33 -8.35
CA GLU A 602 26.99 -11.45 -7.40
C GLU A 602 25.88 -11.20 -6.37
N LYS A 603 25.45 -9.94 -6.18
CA LYS A 603 24.35 -9.55 -5.28
C LYS A 603 23.02 -9.40 -6.04
N GLY A 604 23.00 -9.74 -7.34
CA GLY A 604 21.84 -9.60 -8.20
C GLY A 604 21.54 -8.16 -8.60
N LYS A 605 22.47 -7.21 -8.44
CA LYS A 605 22.25 -5.81 -8.85
C LYS A 605 22.49 -5.66 -10.35
N LYS A 606 21.55 -5.01 -11.05
CA LYS A 606 21.68 -4.65 -12.46
C LYS A 606 22.90 -3.76 -12.69
N VAL A 607 23.81 -4.19 -13.57
CA VAL A 607 25.06 -3.49 -13.89
C VAL A 607 24.92 -2.67 -15.17
N ARG A 608 24.47 -3.30 -16.26
CA ARG A 608 24.31 -2.68 -17.58
C ARG A 608 23.39 -3.49 -18.49
N THR A 609 22.85 -2.85 -19.51
CA THR A 609 22.16 -3.52 -20.62
C THR A 609 23.15 -4.37 -21.43
N TRP A 610 22.76 -5.59 -21.79
CA TRP A 610 23.59 -6.47 -22.59
C TRP A 610 23.69 -5.97 -24.05
N ALA A 611 24.92 -5.79 -24.53
CA ALA A 611 25.17 -5.24 -25.87
C ALA A 611 24.59 -6.12 -27.01
N GLY A 612 24.49 -7.43 -26.79
CA GLY A 612 23.96 -8.37 -27.78
C GLY A 612 22.47 -8.16 -28.10
N LEU A 613 21.73 -7.44 -27.27
CA LEU A 613 20.36 -7.01 -27.61
C LEU A 613 20.36 -6.10 -28.84
N LYS A 614 21.29 -5.13 -28.90
CA LYS A 614 21.41 -4.24 -30.04
C LYS A 614 21.84 -5.01 -31.29
N ASP A 615 22.82 -5.90 -31.15
CA ASP A 615 23.33 -6.69 -32.28
C ASP A 615 22.26 -7.60 -32.88
N LYS A 616 21.35 -8.13 -32.05
CA LYS A 616 20.27 -9.02 -32.49
C LYS A 616 19.05 -8.27 -33.03
N PHE A 617 18.54 -7.30 -32.26
CA PHE A 617 17.22 -6.71 -32.52
C PHE A 617 17.28 -5.33 -33.18
N ALA A 618 18.45 -4.69 -33.23
CA ALA A 618 18.63 -3.34 -33.76
C ALA A 618 19.96 -3.19 -34.53
N ALA A 619 20.36 -4.22 -35.28
CA ALA A 619 21.62 -4.22 -36.05
C ALA A 619 21.71 -3.06 -37.05
N GLY A 620 20.56 -2.65 -37.62
CA GLY A 620 20.43 -1.51 -38.52
C GLY A 620 20.27 -0.15 -37.83
N GLY A 621 20.31 -0.11 -36.50
CA GLY A 621 19.94 1.06 -35.70
C GLY A 621 18.63 0.84 -34.94
N TYR A 622 18.39 1.65 -33.90
CA TYR A 622 17.14 1.59 -33.14
C TYR A 622 16.00 2.21 -33.94
N VAL A 623 14.82 1.63 -33.81
CA VAL A 623 13.58 2.23 -34.29
C VAL A 623 13.17 3.36 -33.35
N ASP A 624 12.80 4.49 -33.94
CA ASP A 624 12.26 5.63 -33.21
C ASP A 624 10.74 5.50 -33.13
N LEU A 625 10.22 5.40 -31.91
CA LEU A 625 8.78 5.44 -31.62
C LEU A 625 8.47 6.70 -30.83
N PRO A 626 7.30 7.33 -31.04
CA PRO A 626 6.86 8.41 -30.16
C PRO A 626 6.91 7.95 -28.70
N TYR A 627 7.58 8.72 -27.83
CA TYR A 627 7.77 8.32 -26.44
C TYR A 627 6.46 8.08 -25.70
N GLN A 628 5.42 8.85 -26.04
CA GLN A 628 4.09 8.63 -25.49
C GLN A 628 3.47 7.31 -25.94
N ASP A 629 3.71 6.84 -27.17
CA ASP A 629 3.24 5.54 -27.63
C ASP A 629 3.97 4.39 -26.89
N VAL A 630 5.26 4.54 -26.57
CA VAL A 630 5.99 3.58 -25.70
C VAL A 630 5.34 3.50 -24.33
N LYS A 631 5.06 4.64 -23.71
CA LYS A 631 4.36 4.72 -22.42
C LYS A 631 2.97 4.10 -22.49
N ASP A 632 2.18 4.47 -23.48
CA ASP A 632 0.80 4.03 -23.60
C ASP A 632 0.71 2.54 -23.89
N ARG A 633 1.58 1.99 -24.76
CA ARG A 633 1.62 0.53 -24.99
C ARG A 633 1.83 -0.26 -23.70
N LEU A 634 2.73 0.21 -22.83
CA LEU A 634 3.02 -0.43 -21.54
C LEU A 634 1.87 -0.31 -20.53
N LEU A 635 1.14 0.81 -20.54
CA LEU A 635 0.02 1.07 -19.63
C LEU A 635 -1.28 0.41 -20.12
N PHE A 636 -1.69 0.72 -21.35
CA PHE A 636 -2.97 0.31 -21.91
C PHE A 636 -3.09 -1.21 -22.05
N SER A 637 -2.00 -1.90 -22.39
CA SER A 637 -2.03 -3.36 -22.52
C SER A 637 -2.45 -4.06 -21.22
N GLN A 638 -1.98 -3.57 -20.07
CA GLN A 638 -2.39 -4.07 -18.74
C GLN A 638 -3.84 -3.73 -18.43
N VAL A 639 -4.21 -2.46 -18.65
CA VAL A 639 -5.52 -1.94 -18.29
C VAL A 639 -6.63 -2.58 -19.12
N LEU A 640 -6.43 -2.71 -20.43
CA LEU A 640 -7.39 -3.38 -21.32
C LEU A 640 -7.59 -4.84 -20.92
N GLU A 641 -6.52 -5.51 -20.49
CA GLU A 641 -6.64 -6.89 -20.01
C GLU A 641 -7.39 -6.99 -18.68
N ALA A 642 -7.15 -6.06 -17.75
CA ALA A 642 -7.96 -5.97 -16.54
C ALA A 642 -9.45 -5.76 -16.85
N ILE A 643 -9.77 -4.96 -17.88
CA ILE A 643 -11.15 -4.78 -18.34
C ILE A 643 -11.71 -6.08 -18.93
N ARG A 644 -10.95 -6.83 -19.73
CA ARG A 644 -11.37 -8.15 -20.26
C ARG A 644 -11.66 -9.14 -19.13
N ILE A 645 -10.79 -9.20 -18.13
CA ILE A 645 -10.98 -10.06 -16.95
C ILE A 645 -12.29 -9.72 -16.21
N MET A 646 -12.64 -8.44 -16.13
CA MET A 646 -13.90 -8.01 -15.54
C MET A 646 -15.11 -8.34 -16.43
N GLU A 647 -15.00 -8.13 -17.74
CA GLU A 647 -16.01 -8.48 -18.74
C GLU A 647 -16.32 -9.99 -18.75
N GLU A 648 -15.29 -10.82 -18.59
CA GLU A 648 -15.39 -12.28 -18.47
C GLU A 648 -15.97 -12.72 -17.11
N GLY A 649 -16.11 -11.81 -16.14
CA GLY A 649 -16.59 -12.11 -14.79
C GLY A 649 -15.59 -12.88 -13.93
N VAL A 650 -14.31 -12.87 -14.29
CA VAL A 650 -13.21 -13.47 -13.52
C VAL A 650 -12.92 -12.61 -12.28
N LEU A 651 -12.96 -11.28 -12.43
CA LEU A 651 -12.92 -10.33 -11.33
C LEU A 651 -14.22 -9.53 -11.32
N THR A 652 -14.88 -9.44 -10.17
CA THR A 652 -16.20 -8.76 -10.05
C THR A 652 -16.17 -7.53 -9.14
N SER A 653 -15.00 -7.15 -8.63
CA SER A 653 -14.81 -6.05 -7.68
C SER A 653 -13.75 -5.09 -8.22
N VAL A 654 -14.14 -3.83 -8.46
CA VAL A 654 -13.20 -2.75 -8.81
C VAL A 654 -12.16 -2.52 -7.70
N PRO A 655 -12.53 -2.46 -6.40
CA PRO A 655 -11.56 -2.42 -5.29
C PRO A 655 -10.49 -3.52 -5.36
N ASP A 656 -10.91 -4.76 -5.62
CA ASP A 656 -10.01 -5.91 -5.68
C ASP A 656 -9.01 -5.76 -6.83
N GLY A 657 -9.46 -5.31 -8.00
CA GLY A 657 -8.57 -5.12 -9.14
C GLY A 657 -7.63 -3.93 -8.97
N ASN A 658 -8.10 -2.80 -8.44
CA ASN A 658 -7.25 -1.64 -8.22
C ASN A 658 -6.18 -1.91 -7.15
N ILE A 659 -6.58 -2.44 -6.00
CA ILE A 659 -5.63 -2.76 -4.92
C ILE A 659 -4.75 -3.93 -5.33
N GLY A 660 -5.33 -4.96 -5.96
CA GLY A 660 -4.62 -6.11 -6.49
C GLY A 660 -3.53 -5.73 -7.47
N SER A 661 -3.83 -4.82 -8.40
CA SER A 661 -2.84 -4.39 -9.40
C SER A 661 -1.68 -3.63 -8.74
N ILE A 662 -1.97 -2.72 -7.82
CA ILE A 662 -0.94 -1.92 -7.14
C ILE A 662 -0.07 -2.80 -6.23
N MET A 663 -0.71 -3.63 -5.40
CA MET A 663 -0.04 -4.36 -4.33
C MET A 663 0.54 -5.72 -4.76
N GLY A 664 0.00 -6.33 -5.80
CA GLY A 664 0.46 -7.61 -6.33
C GLY A 664 1.53 -7.45 -7.40
N ILE A 665 1.25 -6.61 -8.41
CA ILE A 665 2.07 -6.51 -9.62
C ILE A 665 2.77 -5.16 -9.78
N GLY A 666 2.68 -4.29 -8.78
CA GLY A 666 3.38 -3.00 -8.78
C GLY A 666 2.82 -2.00 -9.79
N PHE A 667 1.51 -2.06 -10.08
CA PHE A 667 0.86 -1.06 -10.92
C PHE A 667 1.00 0.35 -10.29
N PRO A 668 1.19 1.42 -11.09
CA PRO A 668 1.58 2.71 -10.56
C PRO A 668 0.57 3.31 -9.57
N PRO A 669 0.93 3.56 -8.30
CA PRO A 669 -0.04 3.92 -7.25
C PRO A 669 -0.73 5.27 -7.46
N HIS A 670 -0.06 6.22 -8.13
CA HIS A 670 -0.62 7.54 -8.44
C HIS A 670 -1.82 7.51 -9.41
N THR A 671 -2.00 6.39 -10.11
CA THR A 671 -3.15 6.19 -11.02
C THR A 671 -4.40 5.70 -10.29
N GLY A 672 -4.24 5.20 -9.06
CA GLY A 672 -5.32 4.56 -8.30
C GLY A 672 -5.65 3.12 -8.73
N GLY A 673 -4.84 2.52 -9.61
CA GLY A 673 -5.07 1.15 -10.07
C GLY A 673 -5.66 1.08 -11.48
N VAL A 674 -5.85 -0.14 -11.96
CA VAL A 674 -6.15 -0.41 -13.38
C VAL A 674 -7.50 0.11 -13.85
N TYR A 675 -8.49 0.26 -12.96
CA TYR A 675 -9.81 0.80 -13.31
C TYR A 675 -9.91 2.29 -12.99
N GLN A 676 -9.36 2.71 -11.84
CA GLN A 676 -9.35 4.13 -11.49
C GLN A 676 -8.53 4.96 -12.48
N CYS A 677 -7.49 4.39 -13.10
CA CYS A 677 -6.74 5.08 -14.13
C CYS A 677 -7.60 5.40 -15.36
N VAL A 678 -8.56 4.53 -15.72
CA VAL A 678 -9.50 4.77 -16.83
C VAL A 678 -10.46 5.89 -16.47
N ASN A 679 -10.98 5.90 -15.24
CA ASN A 679 -11.83 6.98 -14.75
C ASN A 679 -11.09 8.33 -14.79
N ALA A 680 -9.83 8.36 -14.34
CA ALA A 680 -9.00 9.56 -14.34
C ALA A 680 -8.59 10.04 -15.75
N TYR A 681 -8.40 9.10 -16.68
CA TYR A 681 -8.13 9.41 -18.09
C TYR A 681 -9.38 9.94 -18.80
N GLY A 682 -10.57 9.54 -18.33
CA GLY A 682 -11.85 9.70 -19.00
C GLY A 682 -12.14 8.48 -19.87
N VAL A 683 -13.24 7.77 -19.56
CA VAL A 683 -13.59 6.48 -20.17
C VAL A 683 -13.67 6.55 -21.70
N GLN A 684 -14.34 7.58 -22.23
CA GLN A 684 -14.43 7.83 -23.68
C GLN A 684 -13.05 8.05 -24.31
N ALA A 685 -12.25 8.96 -23.74
CA ALA A 685 -10.92 9.28 -24.24
C ALA A 685 -9.98 8.07 -24.17
N PHE A 686 -10.14 7.22 -23.15
CA PHE A 686 -9.37 6.00 -22.99
C PHE A 686 -9.72 4.99 -24.10
N ALA A 687 -11.02 4.80 -24.39
CA ALA A 687 -11.47 3.93 -25.47
C ALA A 687 -10.97 4.40 -26.85
N GLU A 688 -11.02 5.72 -27.11
CA GLU A 688 -10.50 6.32 -28.33
C GLU A 688 -8.99 6.09 -28.47
N ARG A 689 -8.22 6.32 -27.39
CA ARG A 689 -6.78 6.08 -27.40
C ARG A 689 -6.44 4.60 -27.60
N ALA A 690 -7.19 3.70 -26.99
CA ALA A 690 -7.03 2.26 -27.19
C ALA A 690 -7.25 1.87 -28.67
N ALA A 691 -8.30 2.41 -29.32
CA ALA A 691 -8.54 2.19 -30.74
C ALA A 691 -7.43 2.75 -31.65
N GLU A 692 -6.83 3.90 -31.30
CA GLU A 692 -5.65 4.42 -32.02
C GLU A 692 -4.44 3.49 -31.90
N LEU A 693 -4.20 2.94 -30.70
CA LEU A 693 -3.12 1.99 -30.47
C LEU A 693 -3.39 0.67 -31.20
N GLU A 694 -4.65 0.20 -31.23
CA GLU A 694 -5.05 -0.99 -32.00
C GLU A 694 -4.70 -0.83 -33.47
N ALA A 695 -5.10 0.29 -34.07
CA ALA A 695 -4.85 0.56 -35.49
C ALA A 695 -3.36 0.62 -35.85
N LYS A 696 -2.48 0.96 -34.91
CA LYS A 696 -1.03 1.09 -35.13
C LYS A 696 -0.24 -0.15 -34.75
N TYR A 697 -0.63 -0.82 -33.67
CA TYR A 697 0.23 -1.79 -32.98
C TYR A 697 -0.39 -3.18 -32.83
N GLY A 698 -1.70 -3.36 -33.09
CA GLY A 698 -2.32 -4.68 -33.15
C GLY A 698 -3.49 -4.89 -32.19
N GLU A 699 -4.14 -6.04 -32.34
CA GLU A 699 -5.41 -6.39 -31.68
C GLU A 699 -5.34 -6.44 -30.15
N GLU A 700 -4.16 -6.54 -29.54
CA GLU A 700 -4.03 -6.50 -28.07
C GLU A 700 -4.56 -5.19 -27.45
N PHE A 701 -4.60 -4.11 -28.24
CA PHE A 701 -5.10 -2.81 -27.82
C PHE A 701 -6.59 -2.60 -28.14
N LYS A 702 -7.24 -3.59 -28.75
CA LYS A 702 -8.66 -3.54 -29.06
C LYS A 702 -9.47 -3.28 -27.79
N PRO A 703 -10.29 -2.22 -27.75
CA PRO A 703 -11.18 -1.93 -26.63
C PRO A 703 -12.16 -3.09 -26.37
N PRO A 704 -12.24 -3.63 -25.14
CA PRO A 704 -13.29 -4.58 -24.76
C PRO A 704 -14.69 -3.97 -24.87
N GLN A 705 -15.71 -4.79 -25.02
CA GLN A 705 -17.09 -4.31 -25.19
C GLN A 705 -17.58 -3.54 -23.97
N LEU A 706 -17.22 -3.98 -22.75
CA LEU A 706 -17.52 -3.32 -21.49
C LEU A 706 -17.04 -1.86 -21.49
N LEU A 707 -15.81 -1.61 -21.98
CA LEU A 707 -15.27 -0.26 -22.07
C LEU A 707 -16.07 0.61 -23.05
N LEU A 708 -16.42 0.06 -24.21
CA LEU A 708 -17.20 0.76 -25.24
C LEU A 708 -18.63 1.07 -24.76
N ASP A 709 -19.26 0.12 -24.07
CA ASP A 709 -20.59 0.29 -23.50
C ASP A 709 -20.59 1.36 -22.41
N MET A 710 -19.57 1.34 -21.53
CA MET A 710 -19.41 2.36 -20.50
C MET A 710 -19.19 3.75 -21.08
N ALA A 711 -18.36 3.85 -22.11
CA ALA A 711 -18.10 5.09 -22.84
C ALA A 711 -19.40 5.65 -23.46
N ALA A 712 -20.18 4.81 -24.14
CA ALA A 712 -21.46 5.18 -24.72
C ALA A 712 -22.50 5.63 -23.69
N GLN A 713 -22.45 5.07 -22.48
CA GLN A 713 -23.35 5.40 -21.36
C GLN A 713 -22.88 6.58 -20.51
N GLY A 714 -21.63 7.05 -20.69
CA GLY A 714 -21.02 8.06 -19.81
C GLY A 714 -20.83 7.57 -18.37
N SER A 715 -20.65 6.26 -18.19
CA SER A 715 -20.46 5.64 -16.87
C SER A 715 -18.97 5.44 -16.54
N THR A 716 -18.67 5.24 -15.27
CA THR A 716 -17.31 5.01 -14.73
C THR A 716 -17.25 3.68 -13.99
N PHE A 717 -16.03 3.17 -13.76
CA PHE A 717 -15.84 2.02 -12.89
C PHE A 717 -16.12 2.44 -11.44
N GLY A 718 -17.09 1.78 -10.80
CA GLY A 718 -17.59 2.09 -9.46
C GLY A 718 -17.08 1.15 -8.37
#